data_AF-A0A962XHB7-F1
#
_entry.id   AF-A0A962XHB7-F1
#
_cell.length_a   1.000
_cell.length_b   1.000
_cell.length_c   1.000
_cell.angle_alpha   90.00
_cell.angle_beta   90.00
_cell.angle_gamma   90.00
#
_symmetry.space_group_name_H-M   'P 1'
#
loop_
_entity.id
_entity.type
_entity.pdbx_description
1 polymer ?
#
loop_
_entity_poly.entity_id
_entity_poly.type
_entity_poly.pdbx_seq_one_letter_code
_entity_poly.pdbx_strand_id
1 'polypeptide(L)'
;GIDSIKRVEILGLFRRSLPESVSQTLQPHMEEIATLPTFQQILDAVTARLATVATGTAVTPPREEKALEENAHPFELTGTEALSCAPLSRFIVKAHAESLTSPPAALEAGLYLMTPDERGVADALSGKLRQAGVQPLLVPEELLEDAERLRHWLQAQWRSLTIRAVIHLLPLGQPPLMINAPLAAWRERVTREVKSLFALLQQVGAELRRGGRLLTVSGLGGQFGRDGSLLSQQAIFPGGAGLTGLVKTLNLEWNPDAAASGFIGKALDLDPDDDRERLAALAFQELALPGGRREMGYPGGTRTIFRTVPASLSPLPAPLRQLDENWVVLATGGARGITAETVRELALFRPTLILLGRTPLPAVEDAVIRHLPDAAALRRHLLARAHAEGRTVKPAEVERDIQALLRDREIRANLADFTAMGAQVDYRVVDVRNETAMAALLEALYQRHGRIDAVIHGAGVIEDAWFLDKSSDSIDRVMDAKVDSAFLLAKYVRPETLKFIAFFTSVAGRFGNRGQADYATANEIVARLAWRLRARWGKSVKVAAIHWSPWDQTTHGVGMVTPEMRRQFEARGVHLVNAPAGRRFLRNELLYGPSDEVELVAGDYPWEYAEARLSALPGAVDPSVIVDGPHALLQGGRLIELHPTSWQFEKTVDLISDPYLDHHRLDGVPVLPFAVAMEYMAEAVAAQRPELQVLELEDVRLLQGLRLTQDDLAIRIHVHEQAAAVPEQRRFAVTLGAGDPSDRHAYRATVVMGRTGQESPRLSLGQSGAMQSDQPAITIESAYRRWLFHGPLLQTIAAIETMDAQSIDLRLTPSRTEQFCPLTQGGAWQFDPGWIDAIFQAMLIWSRTLRGSATLPNRVGLIQRCGQSASIDPVEVRIQIQSERDDPVTRGAAWIADQQGAVLCALRQFECTASPALNRLGGGWAGGVRHQED
;
A
#
# COMPACT_ATOMS: atom_id res chain seq x y z
N GLY A 1 -29.56 11.72 -6.35
CA GLY A 1 -28.55 12.79 -6.23
C GLY A 1 -28.11 13.18 -7.62
N ILE A 2 -27.87 14.46 -7.86
CA ILE A 2 -27.27 14.95 -9.11
C ILE A 2 -25.79 15.16 -8.81
N ASP A 3 -24.91 14.55 -9.61
CA ASP A 3 -23.47 14.78 -9.49
C ASP A 3 -23.14 16.26 -9.67
N SER A 4 -22.10 16.73 -8.98
CA SER A 4 -21.56 18.10 -9.04
C SER A 4 -21.43 18.66 -10.46
N ILE A 5 -21.01 17.86 -11.45
CA ILE A 5 -20.88 18.29 -12.86
C ILE A 5 -22.27 18.57 -13.47
N LYS A 6 -23.17 17.59 -13.39
CA LYS A 6 -24.52 17.69 -13.96
C LYS A 6 -25.34 18.79 -13.29
N ARG A 7 -25.07 19.04 -12.01
CA ARG A 7 -25.69 20.12 -11.23
C ARG A 7 -25.29 21.51 -11.76
N VAL A 8 -24.00 21.73 -12.00
CA VAL A 8 -23.50 22.98 -12.58
C VAL A 8 -24.03 23.19 -14.00
N GLU A 9 -24.09 22.13 -14.81
CA GLU A 9 -24.67 22.19 -16.16
C GLU A 9 -26.15 22.58 -16.14
N ILE A 10 -26.96 21.92 -15.32
CA ILE A 10 -28.39 22.22 -15.13
C ILE A 10 -28.57 23.66 -14.66
N LEU A 11 -27.79 24.10 -13.67
CA LEU A 11 -27.86 25.47 -13.15
C LEU A 11 -27.44 26.51 -14.18
N GLY A 12 -26.41 26.24 -14.99
CA GLY A 12 -25.96 27.12 -16.07
C GLY A 12 -26.95 27.20 -17.23
N LEU A 13 -27.62 26.10 -17.58
CA LEU A 13 -28.72 26.10 -18.56
C LEU A 13 -29.96 26.80 -18.01
N PHE A 14 -30.33 26.52 -16.76
CA PHE A 14 -31.45 27.16 -16.07
C PHE A 14 -31.27 28.67 -16.02
N ARG A 15 -30.08 29.17 -15.62
CA ARG A 15 -29.78 30.61 -15.60
C ARG A 15 -29.96 31.27 -16.96
N ARG A 16 -29.54 30.61 -18.05
CA ARG A 16 -29.70 31.10 -19.43
C ARG A 16 -31.15 31.12 -19.89
N SER A 17 -32.01 30.30 -19.29
CA SER A 17 -33.45 30.27 -19.58
C SER A 17 -34.27 31.32 -18.81
N LEU A 18 -33.65 32.04 -17.86
CA LEU A 18 -34.33 33.06 -17.06
C LEU A 18 -34.22 34.46 -17.68
N PRO A 19 -35.20 35.35 -17.46
CA PRO A 19 -35.10 36.76 -17.80
C PRO A 19 -33.87 37.42 -17.15
N GLU A 20 -33.27 38.40 -17.83
CA GLU A 20 -31.98 38.98 -17.43
C GLU A 20 -31.97 39.61 -16.03
N SER A 21 -33.06 40.27 -15.64
CA SER A 21 -33.25 40.83 -14.28
C SER A 21 -33.24 39.77 -13.19
N VAL A 22 -33.77 38.57 -13.49
CA VAL A 22 -33.82 37.43 -12.58
C VAL A 22 -32.47 36.73 -12.52
N SER A 23 -31.80 36.58 -13.67
CA SER A 23 -30.46 36.01 -13.78
C SER A 23 -29.44 36.80 -12.95
N GLN A 24 -29.46 38.14 -13.04
CA GLN A 24 -28.59 39.03 -12.25
C GLN A 24 -28.82 38.92 -10.74
N THR A 25 -30.08 38.72 -10.32
CA THR A 25 -30.42 38.60 -8.89
C THR A 25 -29.96 37.26 -8.30
N LEU A 26 -29.99 36.19 -9.09
CA LEU A 26 -29.52 34.87 -8.66
C LEU A 26 -27.99 34.74 -8.68
N GLN A 27 -27.30 35.55 -9.48
CA GLN A 27 -25.85 35.47 -9.71
C GLN A 27 -24.98 35.41 -8.43
N PRO A 28 -25.15 36.27 -7.41
CA PRO A 28 -24.34 36.22 -6.20
C PRO A 28 -24.62 34.99 -5.31
N HIS A 29 -25.73 34.29 -5.53
CA HIS A 29 -26.14 33.12 -4.73
C HIS A 29 -25.89 31.78 -5.44
N MET A 30 -25.36 31.81 -6.67
CA MET A 30 -25.14 30.62 -7.48
C MET A 30 -24.14 29.63 -6.86
N GLU A 31 -23.15 30.14 -6.14
CA GLU A 31 -22.16 29.31 -5.44
C GLU A 31 -22.80 28.51 -4.31
N GLU A 32 -23.63 29.15 -3.49
CA GLU A 32 -24.37 28.50 -2.40
C GLU A 32 -25.35 27.45 -2.94
N ILE A 33 -26.13 27.80 -3.97
CA ILE A 33 -27.12 26.90 -4.60
C ILE A 33 -26.43 25.67 -5.21
N ALA A 34 -25.24 25.83 -5.80
CA ALA A 34 -24.48 24.71 -6.39
C ALA A 34 -24.00 23.69 -5.34
N THR A 35 -23.92 24.05 -4.05
CA THR A 35 -23.49 23.14 -2.98
C THR A 35 -24.60 22.24 -2.44
N LEU A 36 -25.87 22.54 -2.73
CA LEU A 36 -27.03 21.82 -2.17
C LEU A 36 -27.13 20.37 -2.70
N PRO A 37 -27.38 19.37 -1.83
CA PRO A 37 -27.21 17.95 -2.19
C PRO A 37 -28.35 17.35 -3.04
N THR A 38 -29.53 17.96 -3.08
CA THR A 38 -30.69 17.44 -3.82
C THR A 38 -31.33 18.46 -4.76
N PHE A 39 -31.97 17.98 -5.83
CA PHE A 39 -32.67 18.83 -6.79
C PHE A 39 -33.82 19.60 -6.15
N GLN A 40 -34.52 19.00 -5.19
CA GLN A 40 -35.60 19.65 -4.46
C GLN A 40 -35.07 20.84 -3.64
N GLN A 41 -33.95 20.68 -2.93
CA GLN A 41 -33.33 21.78 -2.18
C GLN A 41 -32.85 22.91 -3.09
N ILE A 42 -32.34 22.58 -4.28
CA ILE A 42 -31.96 23.57 -5.30
C ILE A 42 -33.20 24.35 -5.77
N LEU A 43 -34.28 23.65 -6.08
CA LEU A 43 -35.57 24.25 -6.44
C LEU A 43 -36.10 25.14 -5.32
N ASP A 44 -36.14 24.65 -4.09
CA ASP A 44 -36.63 25.39 -2.93
C ASP A 44 -35.81 26.66 -2.68
N ALA A 45 -34.47 26.57 -2.78
CA ALA A 45 -33.57 27.72 -2.62
C ALA A 45 -33.76 28.76 -3.74
N VAL A 46 -33.86 28.31 -5.00
CA VAL A 46 -34.14 29.18 -6.14
C VAL A 46 -35.52 29.83 -5.99
N THR A 47 -36.56 29.07 -5.68
CA THR A 47 -37.93 29.57 -5.50
C THR A 47 -38.03 30.53 -4.32
N ALA A 48 -37.40 30.25 -3.19
CA ALA A 48 -37.36 31.15 -2.04
C ALA A 48 -36.69 32.49 -2.37
N ARG A 49 -35.59 32.47 -3.14
CA ARG A 49 -34.88 33.68 -3.57
C ARG A 49 -35.66 34.46 -4.63
N LEU A 50 -36.35 33.77 -5.53
CA LEU A 50 -37.25 34.42 -6.50
C LEU A 50 -38.47 35.05 -5.82
N ALA A 51 -38.99 34.43 -4.76
CA ALA A 51 -40.07 35.00 -3.95
C ALA A 51 -39.63 36.32 -3.26
N THR A 52 -38.36 36.44 -2.85
CA THR A 52 -37.84 37.70 -2.28
C THR A 52 -37.69 38.84 -3.30
N VAL A 53 -37.58 38.57 -4.60
CA VAL A 53 -37.50 39.60 -5.66
C VAL A 53 -38.86 40.25 -5.95
N ALA A 54 -39.96 39.56 -5.65
CA ALA A 54 -41.31 40.10 -5.81
C ALA A 54 -41.71 41.09 -4.69
N THR A 55 -40.95 41.16 -3.60
CA THR A 55 -41.28 41.96 -2.41
C THR A 55 -40.04 42.62 -1.81
N GLY A 56 -39.66 43.81 -2.27
CA GLY A 56 -38.79 44.67 -1.48
C GLY A 56 -37.72 45.46 -2.24
N THR A 57 -38.11 46.64 -2.71
CA THR A 57 -37.23 47.81 -2.82
C THR A 57 -36.81 48.30 -1.42
N ALA A 58 -35.50 48.40 -1.13
CA ALA A 58 -34.87 49.52 -0.37
C ALA A 58 -33.36 49.31 -0.08
N VAL A 59 -32.54 50.12 -0.75
CA VAL A 59 -31.38 50.94 -0.32
C VAL A 59 -30.45 50.50 0.85
N THR A 60 -29.16 50.43 0.53
CA THR A 60 -27.92 50.29 1.33
C THR A 60 -27.57 51.52 2.20
N PRO A 61 -26.69 51.44 3.23
CA PRO A 61 -25.28 51.84 3.04
C PRO A 61 -24.22 51.07 3.90
N PRO A 62 -22.90 51.34 3.72
CA PRO A 62 -21.80 50.38 3.95
C PRO A 62 -20.94 50.67 5.20
N ARG A 63 -20.11 49.69 5.60
CA ARG A 63 -18.87 49.76 6.42
C ARG A 63 -18.48 48.32 6.83
N GLU A 64 -17.23 47.89 6.98
CA GLU A 64 -15.93 48.55 7.13
C GLU A 64 -14.83 47.48 6.94
N GLU A 65 -13.70 47.86 6.35
CA GLU A 65 -12.43 47.14 6.46
C GLU A 65 -11.97 47.08 7.92
N LYS A 66 -11.47 45.92 8.35
CA LYS A 66 -10.58 45.82 9.51
C LYS A 66 -9.31 45.08 9.14
N ALA A 67 -8.24 45.85 9.02
CA ALA A 67 -6.88 45.39 9.25
C ALA A 67 -6.71 45.02 10.73
N LEU A 68 -5.99 43.92 10.98
CA LEU A 68 -5.25 43.54 12.20
C LEU A 68 -4.22 42.51 11.70
N GLU A 69 -2.99 42.92 11.40
CA GLU A 69 -1.84 42.96 12.31
C GLU A 69 -1.36 41.58 12.76
N GLU A 70 -0.13 41.30 12.31
CA GLU A 70 0.97 40.61 12.99
C GLU A 70 0.62 39.45 13.93
N ASN A 71 0.84 38.23 13.44
CA ASN A 71 1.49 37.20 14.25
C ASN A 71 2.54 36.51 13.37
N ALA A 72 3.78 36.97 13.51
CA ALA A 72 4.95 36.24 13.07
C ALA A 72 4.96 34.87 13.76
N HIS A 73 4.83 33.79 12.99
CA HIS A 73 5.09 32.46 13.49
C HIS A 73 6.60 32.29 13.68
N PRO A 74 7.07 31.91 14.89
CA PRO A 74 8.44 31.42 15.04
C PRO A 74 8.54 30.09 14.29
N PHE A 75 9.69 29.81 13.67
CA PHE A 75 10.02 28.64 12.84
C PHE A 75 9.90 28.81 11.31
N GLU A 76 10.47 29.89 10.77
CA GLU A 76 11.12 29.82 9.46
C GLU A 76 12.60 29.44 9.66
N LEU A 77 12.95 28.20 9.34
CA LEU A 77 14.34 27.79 9.21
C LEU A 77 14.82 28.21 7.82
N THR A 78 15.58 29.31 7.78
CA THR A 78 16.45 29.67 6.66
C THR A 78 17.54 28.60 6.53
N GLY A 79 17.38 27.73 5.53
CA GLY A 79 18.31 26.64 5.26
C GLY A 79 18.02 26.05 3.89
N THR A 80 18.59 26.66 2.86
CA THR A 80 18.61 26.19 1.48
C THR A 80 19.38 24.88 1.36
N GLU A 81 18.75 23.73 1.65
CA GLU A 81 19.28 22.40 1.27
C GLU A 81 18.24 21.25 1.28
N ALA A 82 16.93 21.53 1.30
CA ALA A 82 15.87 20.51 1.30
C ALA A 82 15.13 20.41 -0.04
N LEU A 83 15.83 20.05 -1.12
CA LEU A 83 15.23 19.77 -2.43
C LEU A 83 15.18 18.26 -2.70
N SER A 84 14.02 17.77 -3.17
CA SER A 84 13.82 16.48 -3.88
C SER A 84 13.78 15.16 -3.08
N CYS A 85 12.70 14.88 -2.34
CA CYS A 85 12.42 13.48 -1.98
C CYS A 85 10.91 13.21 -1.86
N ALA A 86 10.41 12.27 -2.68
CA ALA A 86 9.02 11.80 -2.62
C ALA A 86 8.67 11.24 -1.22
N PRO A 87 7.41 11.39 -0.75
CA PRO A 87 6.96 10.79 0.49
C PRO A 87 6.84 9.27 0.34
N LEU A 88 7.12 8.55 1.43
CA LEU A 88 7.01 7.09 1.48
C LEU A 88 5.54 6.67 1.56
N SER A 89 5.11 5.68 0.77
CA SER A 89 3.75 5.16 0.85
C SER A 89 3.44 4.54 2.21
N ARG A 90 2.18 4.72 2.63
CA ARG A 90 1.64 4.27 3.91
C ARG A 90 0.47 3.34 3.69
N PHE A 91 0.53 2.16 4.30
CA PHE A 91 -0.57 1.20 4.29
C PHE A 91 -0.89 0.73 5.71
N ILE A 92 -2.12 0.26 5.88
CA ILE A 92 -2.61 -0.38 7.11
C ILE A 92 -3.14 -1.78 6.78
N VAL A 93 -3.21 -2.64 7.79
CA VAL A 93 -3.82 -3.98 7.65
C VAL A 93 -5.29 -3.93 8.07
N LYS A 94 -6.19 -4.33 7.17
CA LYS A 94 -7.63 -4.44 7.43
C LYS A 94 -8.11 -5.89 7.32
N ALA A 95 -9.06 -6.23 8.18
CA ALA A 95 -9.81 -7.48 8.10
C ALA A 95 -10.88 -7.37 7.01
N HIS A 96 -11.05 -8.43 6.22
CA HIS A 96 -12.06 -8.54 5.17
C HIS A 96 -12.71 -9.91 5.22
N ALA A 97 -14.03 -9.97 5.28
CA ALA A 97 -14.77 -11.22 5.22
C ALA A 97 -14.67 -11.79 3.80
N GLU A 98 -14.24 -13.05 3.66
CA GLU A 98 -14.06 -13.69 2.35
C GLU A 98 -14.82 -15.01 2.32
N SER A 99 -15.75 -15.13 1.36
CA SER A 99 -16.48 -16.38 1.12
C SER A 99 -15.63 -17.37 0.33
N LEU A 100 -15.67 -18.65 0.73
CA LEU A 100 -15.05 -19.72 -0.06
C LEU A 100 -15.96 -20.11 -1.22
N THR A 101 -15.44 -19.95 -2.43
CA THR A 101 -16.13 -20.34 -3.67
C THR A 101 -15.73 -21.74 -4.17
N SER A 102 -14.54 -22.21 -3.79
CA SER A 102 -14.03 -23.53 -4.17
C SER A 102 -14.26 -24.57 -3.07
N PRO A 103 -14.74 -25.79 -3.41
CA PRO A 103 -14.84 -26.87 -2.44
C PRO A 103 -13.44 -27.37 -2.02
N PRO A 104 -13.30 -27.95 -0.82
CA PRO A 104 -12.08 -28.64 -0.42
C PRO A 104 -11.69 -29.76 -1.39
N ALA A 105 -10.39 -29.91 -1.66
CA ALA A 105 -9.89 -31.00 -2.50
C ALA A 105 -9.70 -32.28 -1.69
N ALA A 106 -9.67 -33.42 -2.38
CA ALA A 106 -9.29 -34.69 -1.76
C ALA A 106 -7.84 -34.62 -1.25
N LEU A 107 -7.64 -35.06 -0.02
CA LEU A 107 -6.32 -35.16 0.60
C LEU A 107 -5.56 -36.39 0.06
N GLU A 108 -4.28 -36.24 -0.22
CA GLU A 108 -3.45 -37.33 -0.72
C GLU A 108 -3.11 -38.33 0.40
N ALA A 109 -3.06 -39.63 0.05
CA ALA A 109 -2.65 -40.66 0.99
C ALA A 109 -1.22 -40.44 1.51
N GLY A 110 -1.04 -40.61 2.82
CA GLY A 110 0.24 -40.49 3.50
C GLY A 110 0.09 -40.08 4.96
N LEU A 111 1.20 -39.69 5.57
CA LEU A 111 1.28 -39.28 6.96
C LEU A 111 0.99 -37.79 7.15
N TYR A 112 0.13 -37.49 8.11
CA TYR A 112 -0.25 -36.15 8.54
C TYR A 112 0.22 -35.98 9.99
N LEU A 113 1.37 -35.33 10.17
CA LEU A 113 1.95 -35.09 11.49
C LEU A 113 1.20 -33.96 12.18
N MET A 114 0.85 -34.15 13.45
CA MET A 114 0.08 -33.19 14.22
C MET A 114 0.75 -32.92 15.56
N THR A 115 0.82 -31.66 16.00
CA THR A 115 1.15 -31.35 17.40
C THR A 115 -0.12 -31.33 18.26
N PRO A 116 -0.03 -31.60 19.58
CA PRO A 116 -1.21 -31.65 20.45
C PRO A 116 -1.75 -30.26 20.75
N ASP A 117 -2.95 -30.21 21.34
CA ASP A 117 -3.57 -29.00 21.89
C ASP A 117 -4.32 -29.31 23.19
N GLU A 118 -4.60 -28.28 23.98
CA GLU A 118 -5.26 -28.43 25.30
C GLU A 118 -6.80 -28.52 25.19
N ARG A 119 -7.36 -28.44 23.99
CA ARG A 119 -8.83 -28.37 23.73
C ARG A 119 -9.39 -29.65 23.11
N GLY A 120 -8.52 -30.61 22.78
CA GLY A 120 -8.90 -31.85 22.08
C GLY A 120 -9.30 -31.62 20.63
N VAL A 121 -8.86 -30.53 20.00
CA VAL A 121 -9.11 -30.27 18.57
C VAL A 121 -8.28 -31.21 17.70
N ALA A 122 -7.07 -31.58 18.12
CA ALA A 122 -6.21 -32.56 17.48
C ALA A 122 -6.88 -33.94 17.38
N ASP A 123 -7.61 -34.36 18.42
CA ASP A 123 -8.35 -35.61 18.43
C ASP A 123 -9.53 -35.58 17.45
N ALA A 124 -10.33 -34.51 17.49
CA ALA A 124 -11.46 -34.33 16.57
C ALA A 124 -10.99 -34.24 15.11
N LEU A 125 -9.91 -33.49 14.84
CA LEU A 125 -9.31 -33.36 13.51
C LEU A 125 -8.71 -34.70 13.04
N SER A 126 -8.09 -35.47 13.94
CA SER A 126 -7.61 -36.83 13.63
C SER A 126 -8.76 -37.74 13.19
N GLY A 127 -9.94 -37.63 13.81
CA GLY A 127 -11.15 -38.33 13.37
C GLY A 127 -11.53 -38.00 11.93
N LYS A 128 -11.57 -36.69 11.59
CA LYS A 128 -11.90 -36.21 10.24
C LYS A 128 -10.86 -36.64 9.20
N LEU A 129 -9.58 -36.59 9.53
CA LEU A 129 -8.49 -37.04 8.66
C LEU A 129 -8.58 -38.56 8.36
N ARG A 130 -8.89 -39.39 9.36
CA ARG A 130 -9.11 -40.83 9.13
C ARG A 130 -10.34 -41.09 8.25
N GLN A 131 -11.41 -40.33 8.42
CA GLN A 131 -12.60 -40.41 7.55
C GLN A 131 -12.30 -40.00 6.11
N ALA A 132 -11.38 -39.06 5.91
CA ALA A 132 -10.87 -38.67 4.59
C ALA A 132 -9.87 -39.68 3.98
N GLY A 133 -9.59 -40.80 4.66
CA GLY A 133 -8.72 -41.85 4.15
C GLY A 133 -7.22 -41.60 4.30
N VAL A 134 -6.80 -40.63 5.12
CA VAL A 134 -5.39 -40.33 5.40
C VAL A 134 -4.99 -40.73 6.82
N GLN A 135 -3.67 -40.78 7.09
CA GLN A 135 -3.14 -41.29 8.36
C GLN A 135 -2.60 -40.16 9.24
N PRO A 136 -3.38 -39.66 10.22
CA PRO A 136 -2.89 -38.72 11.21
C PRO A 136 -1.97 -39.41 12.22
N LEU A 137 -0.90 -38.73 12.61
CA LEU A 137 0.02 -39.14 13.66
C LEU A 137 0.30 -37.95 14.59
N LEU A 138 -0.08 -38.09 15.86
CA LEU A 138 0.17 -37.10 16.89
C LEU A 138 1.63 -37.23 17.37
N VAL A 139 2.36 -36.13 17.35
CA VAL A 139 3.73 -36.03 17.86
C VAL A 139 3.66 -35.83 19.38
N PRO A 140 4.26 -36.71 20.19
CA PRO A 140 4.35 -36.53 21.63
C PRO A 140 5.00 -35.19 22.00
N GLU A 141 4.41 -34.47 22.95
CA GLU A 141 4.82 -33.12 23.31
C GLU A 141 6.25 -33.08 23.86
N GLU A 142 6.62 -34.08 24.65
CA GLU A 142 7.95 -34.21 25.27
C GLU A 142 9.09 -34.42 24.27
N LEU A 143 8.77 -34.69 23.00
CA LEU A 143 9.76 -34.80 21.92
C LEU A 143 9.99 -33.48 21.21
N LEU A 144 9.05 -32.53 21.30
CA LEU A 144 9.10 -31.26 20.57
C LEU A 144 10.17 -30.29 21.10
N GLU A 145 10.71 -30.57 22.29
CA GLU A 145 11.78 -29.81 22.92
C GLU A 145 13.18 -30.37 22.62
N ASP A 146 13.28 -31.58 22.07
CA ASP A 146 14.54 -32.29 21.83
C ASP A 146 14.60 -32.79 20.37
N ALA A 147 15.35 -32.07 19.54
CA ALA A 147 15.47 -32.36 18.12
C ALA A 147 16.08 -33.74 17.82
N GLU A 148 16.94 -34.28 18.68
CA GLU A 148 17.54 -35.60 18.47
C GLU A 148 16.55 -36.71 18.81
N ARG A 149 15.85 -36.58 19.95
CA ARG A 149 14.79 -37.53 20.32
C ARG A 149 13.65 -37.50 19.32
N LEU A 150 13.25 -36.31 18.85
CA LEU A 150 12.25 -36.15 17.80
C LEU A 150 12.66 -36.86 16.51
N ARG A 151 13.91 -36.66 16.07
CA ARG A 151 14.45 -37.32 14.88
C ARG A 151 14.44 -38.83 15.00
N HIS A 152 14.90 -39.37 16.13
CA HIS A 152 14.93 -40.81 16.36
C HIS A 152 13.52 -41.41 16.38
N TRP A 153 12.58 -40.73 17.04
CA TRP A 153 11.17 -41.15 17.06
C TRP A 153 10.55 -41.09 15.66
N LEU A 154 10.75 -40.00 14.91
CA LEU A 154 10.24 -39.87 13.54
C LEU A 154 10.76 -41.00 12.64
N GLN A 155 12.06 -41.32 12.70
CA GLN A 155 12.66 -42.43 11.95
C GLN A 155 12.04 -43.78 12.30
N ALA A 156 11.69 -44.01 13.58
CA ALA A 156 11.06 -45.25 14.02
C ALA A 156 9.58 -45.36 13.58
N GLN A 157 8.86 -44.23 13.51
CA GLN A 157 7.47 -44.19 13.03
C GLN A 157 7.35 -44.23 11.51
N TRP A 158 8.43 -43.88 10.78
CA TRP A 158 8.49 -43.81 9.33
C TRP A 158 8.43 -45.18 8.65
N ARG A 159 7.23 -45.75 8.54
CA ARG A 159 7.00 -47.06 7.91
C ARG A 159 6.67 -46.94 6.42
N SER A 160 7.62 -46.45 5.61
CA SER A 160 7.52 -46.30 4.14
C SER A 160 6.48 -45.32 3.58
N LEU A 161 5.73 -44.60 4.42
CA LEU A 161 4.73 -43.62 3.99
C LEU A 161 5.33 -42.23 3.77
N THR A 162 4.81 -41.52 2.79
CA THR A 162 5.20 -40.13 2.48
C THR A 162 4.54 -39.16 3.47
N ILE A 163 5.28 -38.19 3.98
CA ILE A 163 4.74 -37.08 4.76
C ILE A 163 4.02 -36.11 3.83
N ARG A 164 2.72 -35.96 4.07
CA ARG A 164 1.83 -35.09 3.28
C ARG A 164 1.46 -33.80 3.98
N ALA A 165 1.45 -33.79 5.31
CA ALA A 165 1.20 -32.56 6.05
C ALA A 165 1.89 -32.50 7.42
N VAL A 166 2.12 -31.27 7.87
CA VAL A 166 2.38 -30.91 9.27
C VAL A 166 1.28 -29.94 9.73
N ILE A 167 0.60 -30.27 10.81
CA ILE A 167 -0.48 -29.48 11.40
C ILE A 167 -0.07 -29.10 12.83
N HIS A 168 0.16 -27.82 13.06
CA HIS A 168 0.64 -27.32 14.35
C HIS A 168 -0.50 -26.69 15.15
N LEU A 169 -0.94 -27.38 16.20
CA LEU A 169 -2.09 -27.01 17.02
C LEU A 169 -1.71 -26.55 18.44
N LEU A 170 -0.45 -26.72 18.85
CA LEU A 170 0.04 -26.35 20.20
C LEU A 170 -0.39 -24.96 20.69
N PRO A 171 -0.41 -23.89 19.87
CA PRO A 171 -0.87 -22.58 20.33
C PRO A 171 -2.35 -22.50 20.71
N LEU A 172 -3.16 -23.51 20.41
CA LEU A 172 -4.59 -23.54 20.66
C LEU A 172 -4.91 -23.99 22.09
N GLY A 173 -5.81 -23.25 22.76
CA GLY A 173 -6.37 -23.67 24.04
C GLY A 173 -5.50 -23.44 25.27
N GLN A 174 -4.35 -22.81 25.07
CA GLN A 174 -3.37 -22.68 26.12
C GLN A 174 -3.73 -21.62 27.18
N PRO A 175 -3.30 -21.77 28.44
CA PRO A 175 -3.55 -20.77 29.47
C PRO A 175 -2.90 -19.42 29.12
N PRO A 176 -3.53 -18.30 29.53
CA PRO A 176 -3.00 -16.97 29.27
C PRO A 176 -1.68 -16.76 30.02
N LEU A 177 -0.67 -16.26 29.30
CA LEU A 177 0.57 -15.79 29.92
C LEU A 177 0.44 -14.30 30.27
N MET A 178 0.60 -14.01 31.56
CA MET A 178 0.38 -12.68 32.13
C MET A 178 1.57 -11.76 31.90
N ILE A 179 1.33 -10.45 31.78
CA ILE A 179 2.38 -9.44 31.55
C ILE A 179 3.48 -9.41 32.61
N ASN A 180 3.17 -9.79 33.84
CA ASN A 180 4.12 -9.82 34.95
C ASN A 180 4.91 -11.13 35.03
N ALA A 181 4.66 -12.10 34.14
CA ALA A 181 5.39 -13.35 34.10
C ALA A 181 6.91 -13.11 34.00
N PRO A 182 7.75 -13.97 34.59
CA PRO A 182 9.19 -13.88 34.43
C PRO A 182 9.60 -14.15 32.97
N LEU A 183 10.72 -13.58 32.51
CA LEU A 183 11.22 -13.81 31.15
C LEU A 183 11.45 -15.29 30.84
N ALA A 184 11.79 -16.10 31.85
CA ALA A 184 11.95 -17.54 31.70
C ALA A 184 10.66 -18.23 31.22
N ALA A 185 9.51 -17.91 31.81
CA ALA A 185 8.22 -18.48 31.40
C ALA A 185 7.80 -18.00 30.00
N TRP A 186 8.11 -16.75 29.66
CA TRP A 186 7.95 -16.23 28.30
C TRP A 186 8.77 -17.04 27.29
N ARG A 187 10.06 -17.25 27.56
CA ARG A 187 10.97 -18.02 26.69
C ARG A 187 10.55 -19.46 26.54
N GLU A 188 10.22 -20.13 27.65
CA GLU A 188 9.68 -21.49 27.66
C GLU A 188 8.48 -21.58 26.72
N ARG A 189 7.59 -20.58 26.78
CA ARG A 189 6.42 -20.56 25.93
C ARG A 189 6.72 -20.33 24.45
N VAL A 190 7.65 -19.42 24.13
CA VAL A 190 8.14 -19.24 22.75
C VAL A 190 8.79 -20.53 22.25
N THR A 191 9.61 -21.20 23.05
CA THR A 191 10.25 -22.46 22.69
C THR A 191 9.22 -23.52 22.34
N ARG A 192 8.26 -23.73 23.25
CA ARG A 192 7.23 -24.75 23.11
C ARG A 192 6.26 -24.49 21.96
N GLU A 193 5.75 -23.27 21.79
CA GLU A 193 4.74 -23.00 20.77
C GLU A 193 5.30 -22.61 19.40
N VAL A 194 6.50 -22.04 19.35
CA VAL A 194 7.05 -21.45 18.11
C VAL A 194 8.28 -22.23 17.66
N LYS A 195 9.31 -22.34 18.50
CA LYS A 195 10.60 -22.94 18.11
C LYS A 195 10.51 -24.44 17.87
N SER A 196 9.65 -25.14 18.60
CA SER A 196 9.38 -26.56 18.39
C SER A 196 8.92 -26.87 16.96
N LEU A 197 8.13 -25.99 16.35
CA LEU A 197 7.70 -26.15 14.95
C LEU A 197 8.88 -26.01 13.99
N PHE A 198 9.84 -25.12 14.28
CA PHE A 198 11.08 -25.04 13.50
C PHE A 198 11.85 -26.36 13.59
N ALA A 199 12.03 -26.90 14.80
CA ALA A 199 12.71 -28.16 15.01
C ALA A 199 12.04 -29.32 14.26
N LEU A 200 10.71 -29.42 14.34
CA LEU A 200 9.91 -30.42 13.63
C LEU A 200 10.07 -30.29 12.10
N LEU A 201 9.88 -29.08 11.56
CA LEU A 201 9.98 -28.83 10.13
C LEU A 201 11.40 -29.01 9.60
N GLN A 202 12.44 -28.80 10.40
CA GLN A 202 13.82 -29.12 10.00
C GLN A 202 14.06 -30.63 9.86
N GLN A 203 13.33 -31.48 10.57
CA GLN A 203 13.42 -32.93 10.40
C GLN A 203 12.68 -33.43 9.15
N VAL A 204 11.54 -32.81 8.79
CA VAL A 204 10.63 -33.34 7.75
C VAL A 204 10.54 -32.48 6.49
N GLY A 205 11.08 -31.25 6.52
CA GLY A 205 10.88 -30.23 5.49
C GLY A 205 11.48 -30.59 4.13
N ALA A 206 12.54 -31.41 4.10
CA ALA A 206 13.13 -31.89 2.85
C ALA A 206 12.14 -32.71 2.00
N GLU A 207 11.21 -33.42 2.66
CA GLU A 207 10.12 -34.13 2.02
C GLU A 207 8.88 -33.26 1.87
N LEU A 208 8.49 -32.54 2.93
CA LEU A 208 7.29 -31.71 2.93
C LEU A 208 7.29 -30.66 1.82
N ARG A 209 8.46 -30.11 1.45
CA ARG A 209 8.56 -29.15 0.34
C ARG A 209 8.22 -29.74 -1.04
N ARG A 210 8.15 -31.07 -1.19
CA ARG A 210 7.83 -31.76 -2.46
C ARG A 210 6.32 -31.97 -2.62
N GLY A 211 5.52 -30.92 -2.45
CA GLY A 211 4.06 -31.01 -2.62
C GLY A 211 3.25 -31.21 -1.32
N GLY A 212 3.87 -31.06 -0.15
CA GLY A 212 3.21 -31.23 1.14
C GLY A 212 2.48 -29.98 1.63
N ARG A 213 1.85 -30.10 2.80
CA ARG A 213 1.04 -29.04 3.41
C ARG A 213 1.54 -28.65 4.80
N LEU A 214 1.48 -27.37 5.12
CA LEU A 214 1.68 -26.86 6.47
C LEU A 214 0.45 -26.09 6.90
N LEU A 215 -0.14 -26.43 8.05
CA LEU A 215 -1.18 -25.63 8.68
C LEU A 215 -0.75 -25.29 10.10
N THR A 216 -0.58 -23.99 10.41
CA THR A 216 -0.41 -23.52 11.79
C THR A 216 -1.73 -23.00 12.30
N VAL A 217 -2.09 -23.33 13.54
CA VAL A 217 -3.38 -22.99 14.15
C VAL A 217 -3.16 -22.24 15.45
N SER A 218 -3.77 -21.07 15.60
CA SER A 218 -3.79 -20.31 16.85
C SER A 218 -5.22 -20.06 17.35
N GLY A 219 -5.36 -19.81 18.65
CA GLY A 219 -6.64 -19.50 19.30
C GLY A 219 -6.71 -18.05 19.77
N LEU A 220 -6.54 -17.10 18.87
CA LEU A 220 -6.44 -15.66 19.18
C LEU A 220 -7.63 -14.85 18.64
N GLY A 221 -8.79 -15.50 18.48
CA GLY A 221 -10.09 -14.84 18.30
C GLY A 221 -10.57 -14.83 16.86
N GLY A 222 -9.92 -15.61 16.01
CA GLY A 222 -10.10 -15.57 14.56
C GLY A 222 -9.45 -14.35 13.89
N GLN A 223 -8.85 -13.44 14.65
CA GLN A 223 -8.24 -12.20 14.11
C GLN A 223 -6.76 -12.06 14.41
N PHE A 224 -6.09 -13.13 14.82
CA PHE A 224 -4.69 -13.14 15.28
C PHE A 224 -4.44 -12.12 16.40
N GLY A 225 -5.46 -11.82 17.21
CA GLY A 225 -5.40 -10.83 18.29
C GLY A 225 -5.49 -9.36 17.86
N ARG A 226 -5.90 -9.04 16.62
CA ARG A 226 -6.02 -7.65 16.13
C ARG A 226 -7.25 -6.89 16.63
N ASP A 227 -8.31 -7.58 17.02
CA ASP A 227 -9.56 -6.96 17.46
C ASP A 227 -9.58 -6.57 18.95
N GLY A 228 -8.57 -7.00 19.72
CA GLY A 228 -8.47 -6.77 21.16
C GLY A 228 -9.60 -7.40 21.98
N SER A 229 -10.47 -8.23 21.39
CA SER A 229 -11.73 -8.70 21.97
C SER A 229 -11.53 -9.80 23.02
N LEU A 230 -10.54 -10.67 22.82
CA LEU A 230 -10.26 -11.83 23.68
C LEU A 230 -9.52 -11.54 25.00
N LEU A 231 -9.38 -10.28 25.40
CA LEU A 231 -8.42 -9.94 26.45
C LEU A 231 -9.08 -9.72 27.81
N SER A 232 -8.72 -10.60 28.76
CA SER A 232 -8.35 -10.07 30.07
C SER A 232 -7.22 -9.05 29.86
N GLN A 233 -7.30 -7.88 30.49
CA GLN A 233 -6.33 -6.79 30.28
C GLN A 233 -4.86 -7.18 30.58
N GLN A 234 -4.61 -8.38 31.11
CA GLN A 234 -3.31 -8.83 31.60
C GLN A 234 -2.65 -9.93 30.75
N ALA A 235 -3.37 -10.64 29.86
CA ALA A 235 -2.79 -11.67 28.99
C ALA A 235 -2.12 -11.03 27.75
N ILE A 236 -0.91 -11.47 27.39
CA ILE A 236 -0.09 -10.74 26.39
C ILE A 236 0.64 -11.57 25.34
N PHE A 237 0.68 -12.90 25.46
CA PHE A 237 1.49 -13.74 24.58
C PHE A 237 0.86 -13.91 23.17
N PRO A 238 1.57 -13.55 22.08
CA PRO A 238 1.04 -13.64 20.72
C PRO A 238 1.77 -14.67 19.84
N GLY A 239 2.52 -15.62 20.42
CA GLY A 239 3.46 -16.50 19.70
C GLY A 239 2.85 -17.23 18.50
N GLY A 240 1.67 -17.85 18.66
CA GLY A 240 0.97 -18.54 17.57
C GLY A 240 0.69 -17.67 16.35
N ALA A 241 0.35 -16.39 16.53
CA ALA A 241 0.15 -15.46 15.42
C ALA A 241 1.45 -15.04 14.73
N GLY A 242 2.61 -15.22 15.39
CA GLY A 242 3.92 -14.99 14.78
C GLY A 242 4.25 -15.96 13.65
N LEU A 243 3.67 -17.15 13.67
CA LEU A 243 3.92 -18.20 12.68
C LEU A 243 3.41 -17.84 11.27
N THR A 244 2.63 -16.76 11.12
CA THR A 244 2.30 -16.19 9.80
C THR A 244 3.55 -15.86 8.99
N GLY A 245 4.60 -15.34 9.65
CA GLY A 245 5.88 -15.02 9.03
C GLY A 245 6.60 -16.26 8.50
N LEU A 246 6.67 -17.33 9.31
CA LEU A 246 7.21 -18.63 8.91
C LEU A 246 6.47 -19.17 7.69
N VAL A 247 5.14 -19.25 7.76
CA VAL A 247 4.30 -19.79 6.69
C VAL A 247 4.54 -19.05 5.37
N LYS A 248 4.55 -17.72 5.38
CA LYS A 248 4.76 -16.92 4.17
C LYS A 248 6.15 -17.10 3.59
N THR A 249 7.18 -17.12 4.44
CA THR A 249 8.56 -17.38 4.00
C THR A 249 8.70 -18.77 3.38
N LEU A 250 8.17 -19.82 4.01
CA LEU A 250 8.26 -21.18 3.47
C LEU A 250 7.52 -21.33 2.13
N ASN A 251 6.35 -20.70 1.98
CA ASN A 251 5.65 -20.68 0.69
C ASN A 251 6.52 -20.05 -0.41
N LEU A 252 7.26 -18.99 -0.12
CA LEU A 252 8.15 -18.34 -1.11
C LEU A 252 9.41 -19.15 -1.38
N GLU A 253 9.95 -19.80 -0.35
CA GLU A 253 11.20 -20.55 -0.40
C GLU A 253 11.05 -21.92 -1.06
N TRP A 254 9.97 -22.64 -0.73
CA TRP A 254 9.71 -23.99 -1.24
C TRP A 254 8.93 -24.02 -2.54
N ASN A 255 8.34 -22.89 -2.96
CA ASN A 255 7.79 -22.72 -4.31
C ASN A 255 8.60 -21.65 -5.07
N PRO A 256 9.79 -22.01 -5.61
CA PRO A 256 10.62 -21.06 -6.33
C PRO A 256 9.97 -20.53 -7.61
N ASP A 257 9.16 -21.37 -8.26
CA ASP A 257 8.30 -21.06 -9.40
C ASP A 257 6.83 -20.95 -8.95
N ALA A 258 6.23 -19.77 -9.14
CA ALA A 258 4.85 -19.53 -8.76
C ALA A 258 3.84 -20.29 -9.64
N ALA A 259 4.20 -20.65 -10.88
CA ALA A 259 3.34 -21.36 -11.82
C ALA A 259 3.30 -22.89 -11.59
N ALA A 260 4.29 -23.43 -10.88
CA ALA A 260 4.44 -24.85 -10.56
C ALA A 260 4.49 -25.12 -9.05
N SER A 261 3.71 -24.35 -8.27
CA SER A 261 3.69 -24.46 -6.81
C SER A 261 3.03 -25.77 -6.35
N GLY A 262 3.73 -26.51 -5.48
CA GLY A 262 3.24 -27.77 -4.92
C GLY A 262 3.08 -27.73 -3.40
N PHE A 263 3.94 -26.98 -2.70
CA PHE A 263 3.85 -26.85 -1.25
C PHE A 263 2.80 -25.79 -0.89
N ILE A 264 1.91 -26.09 0.06
CA ILE A 264 0.87 -25.17 0.53
C ILE A 264 1.03 -24.95 2.02
N GLY A 265 1.46 -23.75 2.42
CA GLY A 265 1.50 -23.33 3.81
C GLY A 265 0.38 -22.35 4.15
N LYS A 266 -0.30 -22.56 5.28
CA LYS A 266 -1.36 -21.69 5.80
C LYS A 266 -1.22 -21.46 7.30
N ALA A 267 -1.57 -20.25 7.73
CA ALA A 267 -1.72 -19.87 9.13
C ALA A 267 -3.19 -19.52 9.36
N LEU A 268 -3.80 -20.24 10.30
CA LEU A 268 -5.21 -20.20 10.64
C LEU A 268 -5.37 -19.71 12.08
N ASP A 269 -6.14 -18.64 12.28
CA ASP A 269 -6.58 -18.27 13.62
C ASP A 269 -8.04 -18.65 13.85
N LEU A 270 -8.31 -19.21 15.01
CA LEU A 270 -9.63 -19.68 15.42
C LEU A 270 -10.13 -18.90 16.63
N ASP A 271 -11.44 -18.81 16.75
CA ASP A 271 -12.09 -18.32 17.95
C ASP A 271 -12.04 -19.42 19.02
N PRO A 272 -11.28 -19.25 20.11
CA PRO A 272 -11.24 -20.24 21.16
C PRO A 272 -12.56 -20.31 21.94
N ASP A 273 -13.62 -19.57 21.66
CA ASP A 273 -14.90 -19.82 22.34
C ASP A 273 -15.80 -20.81 21.58
N ASP A 274 -15.43 -21.19 20.35
CA ASP A 274 -16.14 -22.18 19.54
C ASP A 274 -15.93 -23.64 20.01
N ASP A 275 -16.91 -24.49 19.72
CA ASP A 275 -16.86 -25.93 19.99
C ASP A 275 -15.72 -26.63 19.22
N ARG A 276 -15.08 -27.62 19.85
CA ARG A 276 -13.93 -28.35 19.29
C ARG A 276 -14.22 -29.06 17.96
N GLU A 277 -15.43 -29.56 17.73
CA GLU A 277 -15.78 -30.22 16.45
C GLU A 277 -15.87 -29.20 15.32
N ARG A 278 -16.43 -28.02 15.60
CA ARG A 278 -16.44 -26.88 14.68
C ARG A 278 -15.01 -26.41 14.38
N LEU A 279 -14.18 -26.24 15.40
CA LEU A 279 -12.77 -25.84 15.23
C LEU A 279 -12.01 -26.84 14.34
N ALA A 280 -12.17 -28.13 14.59
CA ALA A 280 -11.57 -29.19 13.78
C ALA A 280 -12.11 -29.18 12.33
N ALA A 281 -13.39 -28.87 12.12
CA ALA A 281 -13.98 -28.79 10.78
C ALA A 281 -13.39 -27.63 9.97
N LEU A 282 -13.22 -26.46 10.58
CA LEU A 282 -12.59 -25.30 9.95
C LEU A 282 -11.12 -25.56 9.61
N ALA A 283 -10.37 -26.16 10.54
CA ALA A 283 -8.98 -26.56 10.29
C ALA A 283 -8.86 -27.58 9.15
N PHE A 284 -9.75 -28.58 9.11
CA PHE A 284 -9.80 -29.56 8.02
C PHE A 284 -10.13 -28.89 6.68
N GLN A 285 -11.11 -27.99 6.65
CA GLN A 285 -11.50 -27.26 5.45
C GLN A 285 -10.33 -26.47 4.86
N GLU A 286 -9.62 -25.69 5.66
CA GLU A 286 -8.47 -24.91 5.19
C GLU A 286 -7.30 -25.78 4.75
N LEU A 287 -7.02 -26.86 5.49
CA LEU A 287 -6.00 -27.83 5.13
C LEU A 287 -6.25 -28.46 3.77
N ALA A 288 -7.51 -28.76 3.45
CA ALA A 288 -7.90 -29.46 2.23
C ALA A 288 -8.05 -28.54 1.00
N LEU A 289 -8.05 -27.23 1.18
CA LEU A 289 -8.11 -26.29 0.05
C LEU A 289 -6.82 -26.35 -0.81
N PRO A 290 -6.92 -26.37 -2.15
CA PRO A 290 -5.77 -26.50 -3.05
C PRO A 290 -4.95 -25.21 -3.21
N GLY A 291 -5.31 -24.14 -2.49
CA GLY A 291 -4.65 -22.84 -2.51
C GLY A 291 -5.38 -21.86 -1.58
N GLY A 292 -5.40 -20.59 -1.94
CA GLY A 292 -6.07 -19.54 -1.16
C GLY A 292 -5.10 -18.70 -0.32
N ARG A 293 -5.65 -17.74 0.43
CA ARG A 293 -4.88 -16.90 1.36
C ARG A 293 -4.03 -17.74 2.31
N ARG A 294 -2.82 -17.26 2.59
CA ARG A 294 -1.84 -17.89 3.49
C ARG A 294 -2.07 -17.51 4.96
N GLU A 295 -2.79 -16.44 5.21
CA GLU A 295 -3.17 -15.94 6.54
C GLU A 295 -4.68 -15.70 6.57
N MET A 296 -5.40 -16.44 7.40
CA MET A 296 -6.85 -16.33 7.57
C MET A 296 -7.28 -16.67 8.99
N GLY A 297 -8.49 -16.27 9.38
CA GLY A 297 -9.10 -16.73 10.60
C GLY A 297 -10.62 -16.71 10.58
N TYR A 298 -11.24 -17.16 11.66
CA TYR A 298 -12.70 -17.38 11.72
C TYR A 298 -13.35 -16.73 12.96
N PRO A 299 -13.37 -15.39 13.08
CA PRO A 299 -14.08 -14.72 14.17
C PRO A 299 -15.57 -15.01 14.06
N GLY A 300 -16.19 -15.52 15.13
CA GLY A 300 -17.59 -15.94 15.12
C GLY A 300 -17.93 -16.92 13.98
N GLY A 301 -16.93 -17.70 13.53
CA GLY A 301 -17.07 -18.64 12.42
C GLY A 301 -17.14 -18.04 11.02
N THR A 302 -16.95 -16.73 10.85
CA THR A 302 -16.91 -16.08 9.53
C THR A 302 -15.48 -16.05 9.02
N ARG A 303 -15.22 -16.66 7.87
CA ARG A 303 -13.88 -16.65 7.28
C ARG A 303 -13.44 -15.22 6.95
N THR A 304 -12.31 -14.82 7.54
CA THR A 304 -11.77 -13.47 7.49
C THR A 304 -10.31 -13.51 7.07
N ILE A 305 -9.95 -12.64 6.13
CA ILE A 305 -8.59 -12.48 5.61
C ILE A 305 -8.06 -11.08 5.92
N PHE A 306 -6.75 -10.88 5.82
CA PHE A 306 -6.10 -9.62 6.18
C PHE A 306 -5.41 -9.01 4.97
N ARG A 307 -5.93 -7.86 4.50
CA ARG A 307 -5.42 -7.13 3.33
C ARG A 307 -4.67 -5.88 3.77
N THR A 308 -3.58 -5.58 3.08
CA THR A 308 -2.81 -4.36 3.24
C THR A 308 -3.38 -3.31 2.29
N VAL A 309 -3.95 -2.23 2.83
CA VAL A 309 -4.67 -1.21 2.05
C VAL A 309 -3.98 0.15 2.17
N PRO A 310 -3.94 0.96 1.10
CA PRO A 310 -3.42 2.32 1.15
C PRO A 310 -4.16 3.15 2.21
N ALA A 311 -3.41 3.91 2.99
CA ALA A 311 -3.96 4.75 4.06
C ALA A 311 -3.11 6.00 4.26
N SER A 312 -3.12 6.88 3.25
CA SER A 312 -2.36 8.14 3.29
C SER A 312 -2.78 9.00 4.48
N LEU A 313 -1.78 9.63 5.13
CA LEU A 313 -2.03 10.71 6.08
C LEU A 313 -2.12 12.09 5.40
N SER A 314 -2.00 12.15 4.07
CA SER A 314 -1.97 13.39 3.32
C SER A 314 -3.35 13.75 2.72
N PRO A 315 -3.76 15.03 2.77
CA PRO A 315 -3.09 16.14 3.45
C PRO A 315 -3.04 15.93 4.97
N LEU A 316 -1.95 16.35 5.61
CA LEU A 316 -1.72 16.10 7.04
C LEU A 316 -2.87 16.67 7.88
N PRO A 317 -3.50 15.87 8.75
CA PRO A 317 -4.52 16.36 9.67
C PRO A 317 -3.88 17.22 10.77
N ALA A 318 -4.71 17.82 11.63
CA ALA A 318 -4.22 18.47 12.83
C ALA A 318 -3.38 17.46 13.68
N PRO A 319 -2.25 17.88 14.26
CA PRO A 319 -1.45 17.00 15.12
C PRO A 319 -2.29 16.42 16.26
N LEU A 320 -2.32 15.10 16.39
CA LEU A 320 -2.96 14.39 17.49
C LEU A 320 -2.11 14.39 18.75
N ARG A 321 -0.79 14.60 18.58
CA ARG A 321 0.21 14.65 19.64
C ARG A 321 1.17 15.79 19.35
N GLN A 322 1.67 16.43 20.41
CA GLN A 322 2.67 17.49 20.33
C GLN A 322 3.96 17.03 20.97
N LEU A 323 5.07 17.26 20.28
CA LEU A 323 6.41 17.06 20.83
C LEU A 323 6.76 18.22 21.75
N ASP A 324 7.45 17.91 22.84
CA ASP A 324 7.92 18.87 23.85
C ASP A 324 9.41 18.59 24.12
N GLU A 325 10.20 19.64 24.31
CA GLU A 325 11.64 19.58 24.59
C GLU A 325 11.95 18.80 25.89
N ASN A 326 10.98 18.70 26.80
CA ASN A 326 11.10 17.93 28.04
C ASN A 326 10.84 16.42 27.84
N TRP A 327 10.59 15.97 26.62
CA TRP A 327 10.35 14.56 26.35
C TRP A 327 11.58 13.71 26.66
N VAL A 328 11.33 12.54 27.21
CA VAL A 328 12.32 11.47 27.34
C VAL A 328 12.00 10.39 26.30
N VAL A 329 12.90 10.24 25.34
CA VAL A 329 12.81 9.25 24.25
C VAL A 329 13.78 8.13 24.51
N LEU A 330 13.26 6.91 24.69
CA LEU A 330 14.06 5.70 24.83
C LEU A 330 14.17 4.98 23.48
N ALA A 331 15.39 4.70 23.01
CA ALA A 331 15.60 3.96 21.77
C ALA A 331 16.51 2.75 21.94
N THR A 332 15.98 1.54 21.69
CA THR A 332 16.78 0.31 21.69
C THR A 332 17.48 0.14 20.35
N GLY A 333 18.80 -0.05 20.34
CA GLY A 333 19.59 0.02 19.10
C GLY A 333 19.69 1.44 18.54
N GLY A 334 19.46 2.47 19.36
CA GLY A 334 19.26 3.86 18.92
C GLY A 334 20.50 4.59 18.42
N ALA A 335 21.70 4.02 18.57
CA ALA A 335 22.94 4.67 18.16
C ALA A 335 23.37 4.35 16.71
N ARG A 336 22.66 3.45 16.01
CA ARG A 336 23.04 2.97 14.67
C ARG A 336 21.83 2.68 13.77
N GLY A 337 22.11 2.59 12.47
CA GLY A 337 21.18 2.14 11.44
C GLY A 337 19.88 2.94 11.41
N ILE A 338 18.80 2.27 10.98
CA ILE A 338 17.49 2.91 10.80
C ILE A 338 16.93 3.50 12.10
N THR A 339 17.28 2.94 13.26
CA THR A 339 16.86 3.48 14.56
C THR A 339 17.48 4.84 14.80
N ALA A 340 18.79 4.98 14.57
CA ALA A 340 19.47 6.27 14.66
C ALA A 340 18.90 7.29 13.66
N GLU A 341 18.53 6.85 12.45
CA GLU A 341 17.87 7.71 11.49
C GLU A 341 16.57 8.28 12.04
N THR A 342 15.70 7.44 12.57
CA THR A 342 14.44 7.93 13.13
C THR A 342 14.61 8.77 14.39
N VAL A 343 15.60 8.45 15.23
CA VAL A 343 15.96 9.25 16.41
C VAL A 343 16.49 10.62 16.01
N ARG A 344 17.22 10.73 14.90
CA ARG A 344 17.70 12.00 14.33
C ARG A 344 16.57 12.98 14.08
N GLU A 345 15.45 12.48 13.55
CA GLU A 345 14.27 13.31 13.30
C GLU A 345 13.64 13.81 14.61
N LEU A 346 13.69 13.01 15.68
CA LEU A 346 13.23 13.40 17.01
C LEU A 346 14.22 14.35 17.72
N ALA A 347 15.52 14.25 17.43
CA ALA A 347 16.56 15.09 18.00
C ALA A 347 16.37 16.59 17.66
N LEU A 348 15.70 16.89 16.53
CA LEU A 348 15.36 18.26 16.12
C LEU A 348 14.49 19.00 17.16
N PHE A 349 13.76 18.26 17.98
CA PHE A 349 12.90 18.79 19.05
C PHE A 349 13.63 18.93 20.39
N ARG A 350 14.95 18.70 20.40
CA ARG A 350 15.83 18.80 21.58
C ARG A 350 15.41 17.97 22.81
N PRO A 351 14.87 16.75 22.66
CA PRO A 351 14.48 15.93 23.80
C PRO A 351 15.70 15.39 24.56
N THR A 352 15.43 14.73 25.68
CA THR A 352 16.38 13.79 26.27
C THR A 352 16.31 12.44 25.54
N LEU A 353 17.41 12.02 24.93
CA LEU A 353 17.56 10.77 24.19
C LEU A 353 18.31 9.74 25.04
N ILE A 354 17.63 8.65 25.42
CA ILE A 354 18.23 7.50 26.08
C ILE A 354 18.45 6.40 25.05
N LEU A 355 19.71 6.16 24.66
CA LEU A 355 20.07 5.26 23.56
C LEU A 355 20.70 3.98 24.11
N LEU A 356 20.07 2.83 23.85
CA LEU A 356 20.54 1.54 24.34
C LEU A 356 21.29 0.76 23.27
N GLY A 357 22.41 0.14 23.64
CA GLY A 357 23.17 -0.74 22.74
C GLY A 357 24.09 -1.70 23.50
N ARG A 358 24.58 -2.74 22.83
CA ARG A 358 25.55 -3.70 23.40
C ARG A 358 27.00 -3.25 23.26
N THR A 359 27.27 -2.38 22.29
CA THR A 359 28.63 -1.89 22.00
C THR A 359 29.03 -0.88 23.08
N PRO A 360 30.19 -1.03 23.73
CA PRO A 360 30.72 0.00 24.61
C PRO A 360 30.82 1.36 23.91
N LEU A 361 30.76 2.46 24.67
CA LEU A 361 30.98 3.79 24.09
C LEU A 361 32.36 3.82 23.41
N PRO A 362 32.44 4.08 22.09
CA PRO A 362 33.71 3.94 21.39
C PRO A 362 34.75 4.96 21.88
N ALA A 363 35.98 4.50 22.08
CA ALA A 363 37.10 5.38 22.40
C ALA A 363 37.41 6.35 21.23
N VAL A 364 38.21 7.37 21.52
CA VAL A 364 38.75 8.26 20.48
C VAL A 364 39.55 7.43 19.48
N GLU A 365 39.20 7.54 18.19
CA GLU A 365 39.88 6.80 17.13
C GLU A 365 41.29 7.34 16.89
N ASP A 366 42.24 6.42 16.71
CA ASP A 366 43.62 6.72 16.34
C ASP A 366 43.68 7.64 15.11
N ALA A 367 44.60 8.62 15.14
CA ALA A 367 44.69 9.65 14.11
C ALA A 367 44.97 9.07 12.72
N VAL A 368 45.82 8.04 12.62
CA VAL A 368 46.15 7.40 11.33
C VAL A 368 44.94 6.65 10.79
N ILE A 369 44.25 5.90 11.66
CA ILE A 369 43.06 5.13 11.26
C ILE A 369 41.93 6.07 10.83
N ARG A 370 41.71 7.18 11.55
CA ARG A 370 40.65 8.17 11.29
C ARG A 370 40.66 8.72 9.86
N HIS A 371 41.84 8.89 9.25
CA HIS A 371 41.96 9.41 7.89
C HIS A 371 41.68 8.38 6.78
N LEU A 372 41.50 7.10 7.13
CA LEU A 372 41.17 6.04 6.18
C LEU A 372 39.66 6.02 5.93
N PRO A 373 39.17 6.34 4.72
CA PRO A 373 37.75 6.67 4.51
C PRO A 373 36.84 5.44 4.40
N ASP A 374 37.38 4.30 3.95
CA ASP A 374 36.58 3.14 3.57
C ASP A 374 37.17 1.81 4.07
N ALA A 375 36.37 0.74 3.94
CA ALA A 375 36.75 -0.61 4.33
C ALA A 375 38.00 -1.12 3.61
N ALA A 376 38.23 -0.71 2.35
CA ALA A 376 39.39 -1.14 1.58
C ALA A 376 40.68 -0.49 2.11
N ALA A 377 40.63 0.79 2.45
CA ALA A 377 41.72 1.53 3.08
C ALA A 377 42.05 0.97 4.48
N LEU A 378 41.02 0.70 5.29
CA LEU A 378 41.18 0.04 6.59
C LEU A 378 41.81 -1.35 6.43
N ARG A 379 41.35 -2.15 5.47
CA ARG A 379 41.90 -3.49 5.19
C ARG A 379 43.38 -3.45 4.82
N ARG A 380 43.77 -2.55 3.91
CA ARG A 380 45.18 -2.37 3.51
C ARG A 380 46.05 -2.00 4.71
N HIS A 381 45.58 -1.07 5.54
CA HIS A 381 46.31 -0.62 6.73
C HIS A 381 46.48 -1.74 7.77
N LEU A 382 45.39 -2.45 8.11
CA LEU A 382 45.42 -3.53 9.11
C LEU A 382 46.31 -4.70 8.68
N LEU A 383 46.28 -5.08 7.39
CA LEU A 383 47.17 -6.10 6.86
C LEU A 383 48.64 -5.66 6.85
N ALA A 384 48.92 -4.42 6.45
CA ALA A 384 50.28 -3.87 6.45
C ALA A 384 50.85 -3.80 7.88
N ARG A 385 50.04 -3.38 8.85
CA ARG A 385 50.41 -3.34 10.26
C ARG A 385 50.69 -4.75 10.82
N ALA A 386 49.80 -5.71 10.57
CA ALA A 386 50.01 -7.09 11.01
C ALA A 386 51.29 -7.69 10.41
N HIS A 387 51.57 -7.42 9.14
CA HIS A 387 52.80 -7.83 8.48
C HIS A 387 54.05 -7.19 9.10
N ALA A 388 54.01 -5.87 9.37
CA ALA A 388 55.12 -5.16 10.03
C ALA A 388 55.38 -5.65 11.47
N GLU A 389 54.33 -6.11 12.17
CA GLU A 389 54.41 -6.69 13.51
C GLU A 389 54.76 -8.19 13.52
N GLY A 390 55.00 -8.80 12.35
CA GLY A 390 55.30 -10.24 12.22
C GLY A 390 54.12 -11.16 12.60
N ARG A 391 52.89 -10.64 12.64
CA ARG A 391 51.67 -11.36 13.00
C ARG A 391 50.95 -11.90 11.76
N THR A 392 50.61 -13.19 11.78
CA THR A 392 49.67 -13.76 10.81
C THR A 392 48.23 -13.55 11.30
N VAL A 393 47.39 -12.92 10.49
CA VAL A 393 45.97 -12.65 10.79
C VAL A 393 45.06 -13.37 9.79
N LYS A 394 43.94 -13.94 10.27
CA LYS A 394 42.98 -14.60 9.37
C LYS A 394 42.11 -13.55 8.67
N PRO A 395 41.68 -13.76 7.40
CA PRO A 395 40.81 -12.80 6.70
C PRO A 395 39.53 -12.44 7.46
N ALA A 396 38.92 -13.42 8.14
CA ALA A 396 37.71 -13.21 8.94
C ALA A 396 37.96 -12.31 10.17
N GLU A 397 39.15 -12.37 10.77
CA GLU A 397 39.53 -11.51 11.90
C GLU A 397 39.68 -10.06 11.45
N VAL A 398 40.37 -9.84 10.32
CA VAL A 398 40.54 -8.51 9.71
C VAL A 398 39.19 -7.89 9.36
N GLU A 399 38.30 -8.67 8.74
CA GLU A 399 36.96 -8.17 8.40
C GLU A 399 36.15 -7.82 9.65
N ARG A 400 36.18 -8.66 10.67
CA ARG A 400 35.53 -8.39 11.96
C ARG A 400 36.04 -7.09 12.60
N ASP A 401 37.35 -6.84 12.54
CA ASP A 401 37.96 -5.64 13.10
C ASP A 401 37.58 -4.38 12.28
N ILE A 402 37.52 -4.48 10.96
CA ILE A 402 37.01 -3.40 10.08
C ILE A 402 35.55 -3.07 10.42
N GLN A 403 34.69 -4.08 10.51
CA GLN A 403 33.27 -3.89 10.85
C GLN A 403 33.10 -3.31 12.25
N ALA A 404 33.99 -3.63 13.19
CA ALA A 404 34.01 -3.01 14.51
C ALA A 404 34.37 -1.52 14.44
N LEU A 405 35.42 -1.14 13.68
CA LEU A 405 35.81 0.25 13.49
C LEU A 405 34.72 1.09 12.81
N LEU A 406 34.09 0.55 11.75
CA LEU A 406 33.00 1.22 11.05
C LEU A 406 31.78 1.41 11.95
N ARG A 407 31.42 0.39 12.73
CA ARG A 407 30.38 0.50 13.77
C ARG A 407 30.68 1.59 14.78
N ASP A 408 31.93 1.66 15.24
CA ASP A 408 32.35 2.64 16.24
C ASP A 408 32.30 4.07 15.69
N ARG A 409 32.70 4.26 14.43
CA ARG A 409 32.56 5.54 13.72
C ARG A 409 31.10 5.97 13.61
N GLU A 410 30.23 5.06 13.18
CA GLU A 410 28.80 5.32 13.04
C GLU A 410 28.18 5.75 14.37
N ILE A 411 28.49 5.05 15.48
CA ILE A 411 28.03 5.43 16.83
C ILE A 411 28.52 6.82 17.18
N ARG A 412 29.83 7.09 17.08
CA ARG A 412 30.41 8.40 17.44
C ARG A 412 29.76 9.53 16.64
N ALA A 413 29.59 9.35 15.33
CA ALA A 413 29.02 10.36 14.45
C ALA A 413 27.54 10.63 14.77
N ASN A 414 26.72 9.59 14.97
CA ASN A 414 25.32 9.76 15.36
C ASN A 414 25.17 10.48 16.72
N LEU A 415 25.95 10.09 17.73
CA LEU A 415 25.90 10.74 19.05
C LEU A 415 26.32 12.22 18.97
N ALA A 416 27.36 12.52 18.19
CA ALA A 416 27.81 13.89 17.96
C ALA A 416 26.73 14.74 17.27
N ASP A 417 26.08 14.19 16.23
CA ASP A 417 25.02 14.89 15.52
C ASP A 417 23.81 15.19 16.41
N PHE A 418 23.35 14.21 17.19
CA PHE A 418 22.21 14.43 18.09
C PHE A 418 22.51 15.51 19.12
N THR A 419 23.73 15.54 19.63
CA THR A 419 24.20 16.59 20.54
C THR A 419 24.26 17.95 19.84
N ALA A 420 24.77 17.99 18.60
CA ALA A 420 24.84 19.20 17.79
C ALA A 420 23.45 19.77 17.43
N MET A 421 22.43 18.91 17.32
CA MET A 421 21.03 19.30 17.13
C MET A 421 20.38 19.83 18.42
N GLY A 422 21.07 19.74 19.56
CA GLY A 422 20.62 20.26 20.85
C GLY A 422 19.90 19.25 21.76
N ALA A 423 19.85 17.97 21.37
CA ALA A 423 19.29 16.92 22.22
C ALA A 423 20.25 16.55 23.36
N GLN A 424 19.72 16.18 24.53
CA GLN A 424 20.51 15.64 25.63
C GLN A 424 20.69 14.14 25.43
N VAL A 425 21.92 13.68 25.17
CA VAL A 425 22.18 12.28 24.79
C VAL A 425 22.76 11.48 25.95
N ASP A 426 22.07 10.40 26.35
CA ASP A 426 22.53 9.40 27.34
C ASP A 426 22.64 8.03 26.65
N TYR A 427 23.85 7.60 26.32
CA TYR A 427 24.12 6.28 25.74
C TYR A 427 24.40 5.25 26.84
N ARG A 428 23.60 4.18 26.89
CA ARG A 428 23.71 3.12 27.89
C ARG A 428 24.05 1.77 27.26
N VAL A 429 25.09 1.14 27.81
CA VAL A 429 25.50 -0.21 27.41
C VAL A 429 24.65 -1.22 28.17
N VAL A 430 23.73 -1.87 27.46
CA VAL A 430 22.81 -2.87 28.03
C VAL A 430 22.41 -3.89 26.98
N ASP A 431 22.42 -5.18 27.36
CA ASP A 431 21.75 -6.20 26.57
C ASP A 431 20.25 -6.14 26.88
N VAL A 432 19.47 -5.76 25.88
CA VAL A 432 18.01 -5.60 26.01
C VAL A 432 17.27 -6.92 26.26
N ARG A 433 17.97 -8.07 26.25
CA ARG A 433 17.45 -9.39 26.64
C ARG A 433 17.68 -9.72 28.12
N ASN A 434 18.41 -8.88 28.85
CA ASN A 434 18.67 -9.06 30.27
C ASN A 434 17.57 -8.35 31.08
N GLU A 435 16.63 -9.14 31.61
CA GLU A 435 15.50 -8.65 32.39
C GLU A 435 15.93 -7.81 33.60
N THR A 436 16.92 -8.27 34.37
CA THR A 436 17.37 -7.55 35.57
C THR A 436 17.98 -6.20 35.23
N ALA A 437 18.83 -6.15 34.19
CA ALA A 437 19.46 -4.91 33.75
C ALA A 437 18.43 -3.92 33.15
N MET A 438 17.48 -4.42 32.35
CA MET A 438 16.41 -3.61 31.77
C MET A 438 15.48 -3.05 32.85
N ALA A 439 15.07 -3.86 33.82
CA ALA A 439 14.23 -3.43 34.93
C ALA A 439 14.91 -2.34 35.77
N ALA A 440 16.18 -2.55 36.15
CA ALA A 440 16.96 -1.59 36.92
C ALA A 440 17.16 -0.27 36.15
N LEU A 441 17.42 -0.35 34.84
CA LEU A 441 17.59 0.83 34.00
C LEU A 441 16.30 1.63 33.89
N LEU A 442 15.17 0.99 33.55
CA LEU A 442 13.89 1.69 33.40
C LEU A 442 13.43 2.31 34.72
N GLU A 443 13.61 1.61 35.84
CA GLU A 443 13.32 2.15 37.16
C GLU A 443 14.18 3.40 37.46
N ALA A 444 15.48 3.34 37.19
CA ALA A 444 16.37 4.49 37.36
C ALA A 444 15.99 5.68 36.47
N LEU A 445 15.52 5.44 35.23
CA LEU A 445 15.03 6.49 34.34
C LEU A 445 13.75 7.14 34.87
N TYR A 446 12.79 6.35 35.37
CA TYR A 446 11.59 6.89 36.02
C TYR A 446 11.91 7.65 37.29
N GLN A 447 12.89 7.21 38.10
CA GLN A 447 13.32 7.96 39.28
C GLN A 447 14.00 9.28 38.92
N ARG A 448 14.80 9.31 37.85
CA ARG A 448 15.54 10.50 37.42
C ARG A 448 14.67 11.52 36.70
N HIS A 449 13.81 11.07 35.79
CA HIS A 449 13.06 11.95 34.89
C HIS A 449 11.55 11.99 35.17
N GLY A 450 11.03 11.05 35.96
CA GLY A 450 9.59 10.91 36.23
C GLY A 450 8.75 10.38 35.06
N ARG A 451 9.32 10.30 33.85
CA ARG A 451 8.59 10.01 32.60
C ARG A 451 9.44 9.29 31.56
N ILE A 452 8.76 8.55 30.69
CA ILE A 452 9.22 8.15 29.36
C ILE A 452 8.05 8.45 28.41
N ASP A 453 8.29 9.25 27.39
CA ASP A 453 7.25 9.79 26.49
C ASP A 453 7.16 9.01 25.17
N ALA A 454 8.31 8.61 24.65
CA ALA A 454 8.39 7.83 23.44
C ALA A 454 9.37 6.66 23.57
N VAL A 455 9.02 5.52 22.99
CA VAL A 455 9.90 4.36 22.87
C VAL A 455 10.06 3.98 21.40
N ILE A 456 11.31 3.92 20.91
CA ILE A 456 11.64 3.41 19.58
C ILE A 456 12.39 2.09 19.72
N HIS A 457 11.71 1.00 19.37
CA HIS A 457 12.27 -0.34 19.47
C HIS A 457 12.78 -0.82 18.11
N GLY A 458 14.07 -0.59 17.83
CA GLY A 458 14.76 -1.07 16.64
C GLY A 458 15.88 -2.08 16.93
N ALA A 459 15.90 -2.69 18.11
CA ALA A 459 16.88 -3.75 18.41
C ALA A 459 16.50 -5.05 17.70
N GLY A 460 17.47 -5.64 17.02
CA GLY A 460 17.32 -6.90 16.31
C GLY A 460 18.64 -7.34 15.67
N VAL A 461 18.67 -8.59 15.23
CA VAL A 461 19.78 -9.15 14.44
C VAL A 461 19.20 -9.92 13.26
N ILE A 462 19.98 -10.03 12.18
CA ILE A 462 19.62 -10.73 10.96
C ILE A 462 20.75 -11.72 10.68
N GLU A 463 20.40 -12.99 10.44
CA GLU A 463 21.32 -14.07 10.10
C GLU A 463 20.71 -14.93 8.98
N ASP A 464 20.57 -14.38 7.78
CA ASP A 464 19.83 -15.01 6.68
C ASP A 464 20.45 -16.36 6.25
N ALA A 465 19.60 -17.37 6.10
CA ALA A 465 19.96 -18.70 5.61
C ALA A 465 18.68 -19.42 5.14
N TRP A 466 18.81 -20.30 4.14
CA TRP A 466 17.70 -21.19 3.77
C TRP A 466 17.23 -21.98 4.99
N PHE A 467 15.91 -22.18 5.11
CA PHE A 467 15.28 -22.73 6.30
C PHE A 467 15.88 -24.08 6.74
N LEU A 468 16.18 -24.96 5.78
CA LEU A 468 16.73 -26.28 6.05
C LEU A 468 18.22 -26.27 6.45
N ASP A 469 18.95 -25.23 6.07
CA ASP A 469 20.38 -25.08 6.37
C ASP A 469 20.62 -24.25 7.64
N LYS A 470 19.55 -23.70 8.21
CA LYS A 470 19.63 -22.77 9.34
C LYS A 470 19.83 -23.50 10.67
N SER A 471 20.78 -23.07 11.48
CA SER A 471 21.02 -23.69 12.79
C SER A 471 20.03 -23.22 13.87
N SER A 472 19.76 -24.07 14.86
CA SER A 472 18.95 -23.74 16.04
C SER A 472 19.48 -22.50 16.76
N ASP A 473 20.80 -22.41 16.96
CA ASP A 473 21.41 -21.28 17.65
C ASP A 473 21.22 -19.96 16.90
N SER A 474 21.17 -19.99 15.56
CA SER A 474 20.89 -18.81 14.75
C SER A 474 19.45 -18.36 14.92
N ILE A 475 18.51 -19.32 14.86
CA ILE A 475 17.08 -19.10 15.10
C ILE A 475 16.86 -18.47 16.49
N ASP A 476 17.51 -19.00 17.53
CA ASP A 476 17.45 -18.46 18.89
C ASP A 476 17.97 -17.02 18.96
N ARG A 477 19.16 -16.76 18.42
CA ARG A 477 19.75 -15.41 18.45
C ARG A 477 18.87 -14.37 17.76
N VAL A 478 18.31 -14.70 16.59
CA VAL A 478 17.46 -13.80 15.80
C VAL A 478 16.15 -13.52 16.52
N MET A 479 15.45 -14.55 16.98
CA MET A 479 14.16 -14.39 17.63
C MET A 479 14.29 -13.75 19.01
N ASP A 480 15.19 -14.23 19.86
CA ASP A 480 15.33 -13.75 21.25
C ASP A 480 15.74 -12.27 21.29
N ALA A 481 16.57 -11.81 20.34
CA ALA A 481 16.97 -10.41 20.25
C ALA A 481 15.78 -9.45 20.08
N LYS A 482 14.70 -9.90 19.44
CA LYS A 482 13.55 -9.07 19.06
C LYS A 482 12.31 -9.36 19.90
N VAL A 483 12.06 -10.62 20.20
CA VAL A 483 10.87 -11.10 20.91
C VAL A 483 11.01 -10.85 22.42
N ASP A 484 12.14 -11.22 23.03
CA ASP A 484 12.34 -11.03 24.48
C ASP A 484 12.41 -9.55 24.85
N SER A 485 13.14 -8.78 24.05
CA SER A 485 13.33 -7.35 24.31
C SER A 485 12.02 -6.57 24.16
N ALA A 486 11.16 -6.92 23.19
CA ALA A 486 9.82 -6.36 23.06
C ALA A 486 8.92 -6.74 24.25
N PHE A 487 9.00 -7.98 24.74
CA PHE A 487 8.29 -8.40 25.96
C PHE A 487 8.75 -7.60 27.20
N LEU A 488 10.06 -7.40 27.37
CA LEU A 488 10.57 -6.60 28.49
C LEU A 488 10.12 -5.14 28.41
N LEU A 489 10.07 -4.54 27.22
CA LEU A 489 9.48 -3.20 27.04
C LEU A 489 8.00 -3.20 27.39
N ALA A 490 7.23 -4.18 26.91
CA ALA A 490 5.81 -4.33 27.25
C ALA A 490 5.58 -4.43 28.77
N LYS A 491 6.47 -5.13 29.48
CA LYS A 491 6.38 -5.40 30.92
C LYS A 491 6.72 -4.20 31.79
N TYR A 492 7.78 -3.45 31.44
CA TYR A 492 8.37 -2.45 32.34
C TYR A 492 8.09 -1.00 31.94
N VAL A 493 7.66 -0.73 30.70
CA VAL A 493 7.26 0.63 30.28
C VAL A 493 5.88 0.96 30.84
N ARG A 494 5.79 2.12 31.50
CA ARG A 494 4.61 2.64 32.18
C ARG A 494 3.77 3.49 31.20
N PRO A 495 2.54 3.08 30.85
CA PRO A 495 1.71 3.79 29.86
C PRO A 495 1.19 5.15 30.33
N GLU A 496 1.26 5.46 31.62
CA GLU A 496 0.72 6.69 32.23
C GLU A 496 1.40 7.95 31.68
N THR A 497 2.70 7.87 31.41
CA THR A 497 3.49 8.98 30.82
C THR A 497 3.72 8.82 29.32
N LEU A 498 3.59 7.60 28.80
CA LEU A 498 3.92 7.27 27.42
C LEU A 498 2.90 7.90 26.45
N LYS A 499 3.39 8.46 25.35
CA LYS A 499 2.58 8.99 24.24
C LYS A 499 2.72 8.17 22.98
N PHE A 500 3.89 7.56 22.78
CA PHE A 500 4.21 6.81 21.57
C PHE A 500 5.13 5.63 21.83
N ILE A 501 4.86 4.51 21.17
CA ILE A 501 5.84 3.44 21.03
C ILE A 501 5.83 2.92 19.60
N ALA A 502 7.00 2.85 18.98
CA ALA A 502 7.19 2.25 17.67
C ALA A 502 8.04 0.99 17.79
N PHE A 503 7.48 -0.15 17.42
CA PHE A 503 8.21 -1.38 17.16
C PHE A 503 8.60 -1.43 15.70
N PHE A 504 9.90 -1.47 15.42
CA PHE A 504 10.37 -1.65 14.06
C PHE A 504 10.23 -3.11 13.70
N THR A 505 9.31 -3.37 12.79
CA THR A 505 9.10 -4.67 12.19
C THR A 505 9.55 -4.62 10.73
N SER A 506 9.18 -5.60 9.90
CA SER A 506 9.64 -5.68 8.52
C SER A 506 8.56 -6.20 7.59
N VAL A 507 8.60 -5.75 6.33
CA VAL A 507 7.83 -6.35 5.23
C VAL A 507 8.11 -7.84 5.07
N ALA A 508 9.31 -8.32 5.45
CA ALA A 508 9.62 -9.75 5.47
C ALA A 508 8.75 -10.54 6.46
N GLY A 509 8.32 -9.93 7.57
CA GLY A 509 7.32 -10.52 8.48
C GLY A 509 5.95 -10.61 7.83
N ARG A 510 5.47 -9.49 7.28
CA ARG A 510 4.11 -9.37 6.75
C ARG A 510 3.89 -10.13 5.45
N PHE A 511 4.88 -10.23 4.57
CA PHE A 511 4.74 -10.85 3.24
C PHE A 511 5.62 -12.09 3.03
N GLY A 512 6.51 -12.38 3.98
CA GLY A 512 7.56 -13.39 3.85
C GLY A 512 8.78 -12.86 3.09
N ASN A 513 9.95 -13.46 3.33
CA ASN A 513 11.11 -13.29 2.48
C ASN A 513 11.98 -14.55 2.52
N ARG A 514 12.52 -14.97 1.37
CA ARG A 514 13.32 -16.20 1.26
C ARG A 514 14.54 -16.13 2.18
N GLY A 515 14.78 -17.21 2.95
CA GLY A 515 15.91 -17.28 3.89
C GLY A 515 15.73 -16.50 5.21
N GLN A 516 14.54 -15.93 5.46
CA GLN A 516 14.28 -15.09 6.64
C GLN A 516 13.15 -15.64 7.53
N ALA A 517 13.04 -16.97 7.68
CA ALA A 517 11.88 -17.60 8.34
C ALA A 517 11.72 -17.22 9.82
N ASP A 518 12.81 -17.27 10.58
CA ASP A 518 12.91 -16.86 11.98
C ASP A 518 12.80 -15.34 12.16
N TYR A 519 13.45 -14.56 11.30
CA TYR A 519 13.33 -13.10 11.30
C TYR A 519 11.89 -12.67 11.02
N ALA A 520 11.23 -13.23 10.00
CA ALA A 520 9.83 -12.98 9.69
C ALA A 520 8.93 -13.32 10.88
N THR A 521 9.14 -14.49 11.50
CA THR A 521 8.38 -14.93 12.68
C THR A 521 8.55 -13.97 13.86
N ALA A 522 9.79 -13.59 14.19
CA ALA A 522 10.06 -12.64 15.28
C ALA A 522 9.38 -11.29 15.05
N ASN A 523 9.36 -10.81 13.80
CA ASN A 523 8.72 -9.56 13.44
C ASN A 523 7.19 -9.62 13.62
N GLU A 524 6.55 -10.72 13.21
CA GLU A 524 5.10 -10.89 13.34
C GLU A 524 4.68 -11.08 14.81
N ILE A 525 5.48 -11.78 15.64
CA ILE A 525 5.24 -11.85 17.10
C ILE A 525 5.19 -10.44 17.69
N VAL A 526 6.18 -9.60 17.36
CA VAL A 526 6.22 -8.21 17.86
C VAL A 526 5.06 -7.37 17.30
N ALA A 527 4.69 -7.55 16.03
CA ALA A 527 3.53 -6.86 15.45
C ALA A 527 2.23 -7.20 16.19
N ARG A 528 2.07 -8.46 16.62
CA ARG A 528 0.87 -8.90 17.36
C ARG A 528 0.92 -8.47 18.81
N LEU A 529 2.11 -8.44 19.42
CA LEU A 529 2.31 -7.85 20.75
C LEU A 529 1.88 -6.36 20.76
N ALA A 530 2.16 -5.61 19.68
CA ALA A 530 1.73 -4.23 19.56
C ALA A 530 0.19 -4.08 19.62
N TRP A 531 -0.57 -4.97 18.98
CA TRP A 531 -2.03 -5.00 19.11
C TRP A 531 -2.50 -5.29 20.54
N ARG A 532 -1.86 -6.26 21.22
CA ARG A 532 -2.14 -6.55 22.64
C ARG A 532 -1.88 -5.34 23.53
N LEU A 533 -0.79 -4.63 23.28
CA LEU A 533 -0.45 -3.39 24.00
C LEU A 533 -1.44 -2.27 23.72
N ARG A 534 -1.88 -2.09 22.47
CA ARG A 534 -2.91 -1.10 22.11
C ARG A 534 -4.24 -1.38 22.81
N ALA A 535 -4.65 -2.65 22.89
CA ALA A 535 -5.86 -3.03 23.60
C ALA A 535 -5.73 -2.73 25.11
N ARG A 536 -4.58 -3.03 25.71
CA ARG A 536 -4.29 -2.80 27.13
C ARG A 536 -4.14 -1.33 27.52
N TRP A 537 -3.40 -0.55 26.74
CA TRP A 537 -3.07 0.85 27.04
C TRP A 537 -4.12 1.84 26.53
N GLY A 538 -5.10 1.38 25.75
CA GLY A 538 -6.15 2.22 25.22
C GLY A 538 -5.65 3.19 24.15
N LYS A 539 -6.37 4.30 23.96
CA LYS A 539 -6.10 5.29 22.89
C LYS A 539 -5.09 6.38 23.29
N SER A 540 -4.71 6.46 24.57
CA SER A 540 -3.79 7.48 25.11
C SER A 540 -2.35 7.30 24.61
N VAL A 541 -1.97 6.07 24.26
CA VAL A 541 -0.68 5.74 23.67
C VAL A 541 -0.90 5.36 22.20
N LYS A 542 -0.17 6.02 21.29
CA LYS A 542 -0.04 5.51 19.91
C LYS A 542 0.98 4.37 19.90
N VAL A 543 0.48 3.16 19.66
CA VAL A 543 1.31 1.97 19.46
C VAL A 543 1.41 1.70 17.97
N ALA A 544 2.63 1.61 17.44
CA ALA A 544 2.89 1.38 16.03
C ALA A 544 3.85 0.19 15.85
N ALA A 545 3.43 -0.83 15.12
CA ALA A 545 4.29 -1.84 14.54
C ALA A 545 4.52 -1.48 13.07
N ILE A 546 5.72 -1.02 12.74
CA ILE A 546 6.03 -0.50 11.40
C ILE A 546 6.79 -1.56 10.62
N HIS A 547 6.15 -2.15 9.61
CA HIS A 547 6.75 -3.06 8.64
C HIS A 547 7.55 -2.24 7.63
N TRP A 548 8.83 -2.01 7.94
CA TRP A 548 9.72 -1.28 7.06
C TRP A 548 10.06 -2.09 5.81
N SER A 549 9.93 -1.46 4.64
CA SER A 549 10.62 -1.88 3.43
C SER A 549 12.14 -1.75 3.60
N PRO A 550 12.95 -2.42 2.75
CA PRO A 550 14.40 -2.34 2.85
C PRO A 550 14.90 -0.89 2.76
N TRP A 551 15.75 -0.48 3.70
CA TRP A 551 16.32 0.86 3.72
C TRP A 551 17.59 0.94 2.88
N ASP A 552 17.77 2.11 2.27
CA ASP A 552 19.01 2.52 1.63
C ASP A 552 20.10 2.87 2.69
N GLN A 553 21.19 3.49 2.26
CA GLN A 553 22.23 4.07 3.08
C GLN A 553 21.61 5.05 4.08
N THR A 554 22.07 4.89 5.32
CA THR A 554 21.79 5.80 6.42
C THR A 554 22.85 6.92 6.40
N THR A 555 22.65 8.01 7.16
CA THR A 555 23.56 9.16 7.14
C THR A 555 25.01 8.80 7.44
N HIS A 556 25.26 7.91 8.41
CA HIS A 556 26.62 7.51 8.82
C HIS A 556 26.92 6.01 8.64
N GLY A 557 25.93 5.23 8.21
CA GLY A 557 26.04 3.80 8.03
C GLY A 557 25.76 3.38 6.60
N VAL A 558 26.43 2.33 6.13
CA VAL A 558 26.32 1.79 4.77
C VAL A 558 24.94 1.21 4.41
N GLY A 559 23.95 1.28 5.31
CA GLY A 559 22.63 0.66 5.15
C GLY A 559 22.67 -0.86 5.36
N MET A 560 21.50 -1.51 5.33
CA MET A 560 21.38 -2.98 5.43
C MET A 560 21.41 -3.68 4.07
N VAL A 561 21.51 -2.92 2.97
CA VAL A 561 21.38 -3.42 1.59
C VAL A 561 22.69 -3.23 0.86
N THR A 562 23.29 -4.32 0.39
CA THR A 562 24.50 -4.25 -0.45
C THR A 562 24.17 -3.75 -1.86
N PRO A 563 25.15 -3.23 -2.65
CA PRO A 563 24.90 -2.82 -4.03
C PRO A 563 24.35 -3.93 -4.95
N GLU A 564 24.61 -5.19 -4.62
CA GLU A 564 24.06 -6.35 -5.33
C GLU A 564 22.60 -6.62 -4.92
N MET A 565 22.29 -6.57 -3.62
CA MET A 565 20.92 -6.68 -3.12
C MET A 565 20.04 -5.53 -3.61
N ARG A 566 20.58 -4.31 -3.70
CA ARG A 566 19.88 -3.15 -4.30
C ARG A 566 19.40 -3.49 -5.71
N ARG A 567 20.31 -3.96 -6.58
CA ARG A 567 19.99 -4.31 -7.97
C ARG A 567 18.91 -5.40 -8.04
N GLN A 568 18.93 -6.36 -7.12
CA GLN A 568 17.90 -7.40 -7.05
C GLN A 568 16.54 -6.87 -6.57
N PHE A 569 16.52 -5.92 -5.63
CA PHE A 569 15.29 -5.28 -5.17
C PHE A 569 14.68 -4.39 -6.26
N GLU A 570 15.50 -3.56 -6.90
CA GLU A 570 15.09 -2.71 -8.02
C GLU A 570 14.56 -3.53 -9.20
N ALA A 571 15.23 -4.63 -9.57
CA ALA A 571 14.78 -5.53 -10.63
C ALA A 571 13.43 -6.21 -10.34
N ARG A 572 13.04 -6.31 -9.06
CA ARG A 572 11.74 -6.85 -8.63
C ARG A 572 10.69 -5.76 -8.46
N GLY A 573 11.04 -4.48 -8.60
CA GLY A 573 10.17 -3.33 -8.38
C GLY A 573 10.09 -2.85 -6.92
N VAL A 574 10.93 -3.37 -6.02
CA VAL A 574 10.98 -2.95 -4.61
C VAL A 574 11.81 -1.67 -4.50
N HIS A 575 11.17 -0.56 -4.16
CA HIS A 575 11.88 0.71 -3.93
C HIS A 575 12.48 0.75 -2.52
N LEU A 576 13.75 1.12 -2.43
CA LEU A 576 14.44 1.28 -1.15
C LEU A 576 13.98 2.53 -0.42
N VAL A 577 13.80 2.42 0.89
CA VAL A 577 13.48 3.55 1.76
C VAL A 577 14.72 4.41 1.93
N ASN A 578 14.74 5.59 1.35
CA ASN A 578 15.79 6.56 1.66
C ASN A 578 15.60 7.13 3.07
N ALA A 579 16.71 7.53 3.69
CA ALA A 579 16.69 7.94 5.09
C ALA A 579 15.75 9.13 5.37
N PRO A 580 15.76 10.24 4.60
CA PRO A 580 14.85 11.36 4.84
C PRO A 580 13.35 10.99 4.76
N ALA A 581 12.95 10.13 3.81
CA ALA A 581 11.56 9.69 3.71
C ALA A 581 11.14 8.83 4.91
N GLY A 582 11.98 7.87 5.32
CA GLY A 582 11.70 7.02 6.48
C GLY A 582 11.67 7.80 7.81
N ARG A 583 12.54 8.81 7.97
CA ARG A 583 12.49 9.76 9.10
C ARG A 583 11.15 10.47 9.19
N ARG A 584 10.72 11.09 8.08
CA ARG A 584 9.44 11.80 8.00
C ARG A 584 8.26 10.86 8.24
N PHE A 585 8.32 9.62 7.77
CA PHE A 585 7.29 8.62 8.03
C PHE A 585 7.10 8.41 9.54
N LEU A 586 8.17 8.13 10.30
CA LEU A 586 8.06 7.94 11.75
C LEU A 586 7.49 9.19 12.44
N ARG A 587 8.03 10.37 12.11
CA ARG A 587 7.55 11.64 12.68
C ARG A 587 6.07 11.85 12.39
N ASN A 588 5.61 11.53 11.19
CA ASN A 588 4.22 11.69 10.82
C ASN A 588 3.32 10.69 11.57
N GLU A 589 3.73 9.44 11.76
CA GLU A 589 2.99 8.50 12.61
C GLU A 589 2.91 8.96 14.06
N LEU A 590 4.02 9.50 14.58
CA LEU A 590 4.08 10.07 15.91
C LEU A 590 3.10 11.23 16.04
N LEU A 591 3.10 12.20 15.13
CA LEU A 591 2.31 13.43 15.29
C LEU A 591 0.85 13.27 14.85
N TYR A 592 0.61 12.55 13.75
CA TYR A 592 -0.67 12.55 13.03
C TYR A 592 -1.33 11.17 12.96
N GLY A 593 -0.58 10.08 13.21
CA GLY A 593 -1.08 8.72 13.08
C GLY A 593 -2.23 8.40 14.04
N PRO A 594 -3.39 7.91 13.58
CA PRO A 594 -4.49 7.45 14.44
C PRO A 594 -4.05 6.36 15.43
N SER A 595 -4.53 6.39 16.67
CA SER A 595 -4.12 5.41 17.69
C SER A 595 -4.65 4.00 17.44
N ASP A 596 -5.73 3.84 16.68
CA ASP A 596 -6.33 2.56 16.27
C ASP A 596 -5.61 1.87 15.09
N GLU A 597 -4.77 2.60 14.36
CA GLU A 597 -3.94 2.04 13.29
C GLU A 597 -2.59 1.55 13.86
N VAL A 598 -2.53 0.29 14.28
CA VAL A 598 -1.35 -0.29 14.96
C VAL A 598 -0.33 -0.86 13.98
N GLU A 599 -0.78 -1.64 13.00
CA GLU A 599 0.07 -2.35 12.05
C GLU A 599 0.19 -1.55 10.74
N LEU A 600 1.39 -1.04 10.48
CA LEU A 600 1.67 -0.08 9.41
C LEU A 600 2.68 -0.68 8.45
N VAL A 601 2.49 -0.53 7.14
CA VAL A 601 3.52 -0.87 6.14
C VAL A 601 4.06 0.41 5.53
N ALA A 602 5.39 0.52 5.51
CA ALA A 602 6.11 1.71 5.09
C ALA A 602 7.02 1.37 3.90
N GLY A 603 6.59 1.72 2.69
CA GLY A 603 7.34 1.44 1.47
C GLY A 603 6.51 1.37 0.19
N ASP A 604 7.17 1.55 -0.95
CA ASP A 604 6.55 1.57 -2.27
C ASP A 604 6.77 0.20 -2.95
N TYR A 605 5.77 -0.68 -2.83
CA TYR A 605 5.71 -1.95 -3.56
C TYR A 605 4.28 -2.51 -3.51
N PRO A 606 3.77 -3.15 -4.57
CA PRO A 606 2.43 -3.75 -4.59
C PRO A 606 2.42 -5.09 -3.83
N TRP A 607 2.76 -5.07 -2.54
CA TRP A 607 2.90 -6.28 -1.72
C TRP A 607 1.60 -7.07 -1.60
N GLU A 608 0.48 -6.35 -1.43
CA GLU A 608 -0.84 -6.98 -1.34
C GLU A 608 -1.23 -7.67 -2.66
N TYR A 609 -0.86 -7.09 -3.79
CA TYR A 609 -1.03 -7.71 -5.09
C TYR A 609 -0.23 -9.01 -5.20
N ALA A 610 1.04 -9.00 -4.77
CA ALA A 610 1.88 -10.20 -4.79
C ALA A 610 1.30 -11.30 -3.87
N GLU A 611 0.83 -10.91 -2.68
CA GLU A 611 0.13 -11.82 -1.75
C GLU A 611 -1.14 -12.40 -2.38
N ALA A 612 -2.00 -11.56 -2.98
CA ALA A 612 -3.24 -11.98 -3.63
C ALA A 612 -2.99 -12.96 -4.78
N ARG A 613 -2.01 -12.67 -5.64
CA ARG A 613 -1.61 -13.54 -6.76
C ARG A 613 -1.12 -14.90 -6.29
N LEU A 614 -0.24 -14.94 -5.28
CA LEU A 614 0.27 -16.19 -4.70
C LEU A 614 -0.79 -16.98 -3.95
N SER A 615 -1.88 -16.33 -3.57
CA SER A 615 -2.96 -16.86 -2.76
C SER A 615 -4.24 -17.11 -3.55
N ALA A 616 -4.20 -17.10 -4.88
CA ALA A 616 -5.36 -17.43 -5.69
C ALA A 616 -5.76 -18.89 -5.47
N LEU A 617 -7.07 -19.17 -5.44
CA LEU A 617 -7.57 -20.55 -5.44
C LEU A 617 -7.54 -21.11 -6.87
N PRO A 618 -6.94 -22.30 -7.10
CA PRO A 618 -7.03 -23.00 -8.38
C PRO A 618 -8.50 -23.23 -8.77
N GLY A 619 -8.88 -22.84 -9.99
CA GLY A 619 -10.25 -23.04 -10.48
C GLY A 619 -11.29 -22.04 -9.96
N ALA A 620 -10.88 -20.94 -9.30
CA ALA A 620 -11.75 -19.77 -9.09
C ALA A 620 -11.91 -18.90 -10.35
N VAL A 621 -11.45 -19.41 -11.50
CA VAL A 621 -11.79 -18.88 -12.83
C VAL A 621 -12.96 -19.73 -13.32
N ASP A 622 -14.16 -19.16 -13.24
CA ASP A 622 -15.33 -19.68 -13.95
C ASP A 622 -14.96 -19.86 -15.44
N PRO A 623 -15.24 -21.02 -16.07
CA PRO A 623 -14.93 -21.25 -17.48
C PRO A 623 -15.60 -20.27 -18.48
N SER A 624 -16.37 -19.28 -18.02
CA SER A 624 -16.83 -18.11 -18.80
C SER A 624 -16.10 -16.77 -18.51
N VAL A 625 -14.93 -16.78 -17.86
CA VAL A 625 -14.13 -15.58 -17.56
C VAL A 625 -13.23 -15.23 -18.75
N ILE A 626 -13.10 -13.94 -19.09
CA ILE A 626 -12.03 -13.54 -20.02
C ILE A 626 -10.71 -13.57 -19.26
N VAL A 627 -10.02 -14.72 -19.35
CA VAL A 627 -8.58 -14.88 -19.13
C VAL A 627 -7.99 -15.51 -20.40
N ASP A 628 -7.88 -14.69 -21.45
CA ASP A 628 -6.87 -14.70 -22.52
C ASP A 628 -7.33 -13.78 -23.66
N GLY A 629 -6.45 -12.88 -24.11
CA GLY A 629 -6.73 -11.88 -25.14
C GLY A 629 -6.08 -10.53 -24.84
N PRO A 630 -5.91 -9.63 -25.83
CA PRO A 630 -5.16 -8.38 -25.69
C PRO A 630 -5.89 -7.26 -24.91
N HIS A 631 -6.94 -7.58 -24.15
CA HIS A 631 -7.83 -6.63 -23.47
C HIS A 631 -7.46 -6.49 -22.00
N ALA A 632 -6.82 -5.38 -21.64
CA ALA A 632 -6.15 -5.23 -20.34
C ALA A 632 -7.15 -4.96 -19.20
N LEU A 633 -8.20 -4.18 -19.44
CA LEU A 633 -9.17 -3.77 -18.41
C LEU A 633 -10.21 -4.85 -18.11
N LEU A 634 -10.53 -5.70 -19.09
CA LEU A 634 -11.53 -6.76 -18.94
C LEU A 634 -11.04 -7.96 -18.12
N GLN A 635 -9.73 -8.04 -17.84
CA GLN A 635 -9.17 -9.16 -17.08
C GLN A 635 -9.76 -9.25 -15.68
N GLY A 636 -10.06 -10.48 -15.25
CA GLY A 636 -10.71 -10.77 -13.98
C GLY A 636 -12.22 -10.47 -13.94
N GLY A 637 -12.80 -10.11 -15.09
CA GLY A 637 -14.25 -9.94 -15.25
C GLY A 637 -14.93 -11.10 -15.96
N ARG A 638 -16.27 -11.10 -15.92
CA ARG A 638 -17.14 -12.10 -16.52
C ARG A 638 -17.87 -11.51 -17.72
N LEU A 639 -17.86 -12.22 -18.83
CA LEU A 639 -18.62 -11.91 -20.02
C LEU A 639 -19.83 -12.85 -20.10
N ILE A 640 -21.02 -12.28 -20.31
CA ILE A 640 -22.29 -12.97 -20.32
C ILE A 640 -22.94 -12.68 -21.67
N GLU A 641 -22.98 -13.67 -22.57
CA GLU A 641 -23.74 -13.55 -23.80
C GLU A 641 -25.24 -13.66 -23.50
N LEU A 642 -26.00 -12.62 -23.85
CA LEU A 642 -27.45 -12.60 -23.68
C LEU A 642 -28.17 -13.03 -24.98
N HIS A 643 -27.60 -12.63 -26.12
CA HIS A 643 -28.04 -12.91 -27.48
C HIS A 643 -26.84 -12.73 -28.44
N PRO A 644 -26.83 -13.30 -29.66
CA PRO A 644 -25.75 -13.07 -30.65
C PRO A 644 -25.42 -11.60 -30.94
N THR A 645 -26.37 -10.70 -30.71
CA THR A 645 -26.25 -9.24 -30.91
C THR A 645 -26.23 -8.44 -29.61
N SER A 646 -26.22 -9.09 -28.44
CA SER A 646 -26.15 -8.37 -27.16
C SER A 646 -25.49 -9.20 -26.06
N TRP A 647 -24.59 -8.58 -25.32
CA TRP A 647 -23.90 -9.22 -24.20
C TRP A 647 -23.65 -8.22 -23.09
N GLN A 648 -23.27 -8.76 -21.95
CA GLN A 648 -22.98 -8.01 -20.75
C GLN A 648 -21.60 -8.41 -20.23
N PHE A 649 -20.86 -7.44 -19.69
CA PHE A 649 -19.63 -7.68 -18.96
C PHE A 649 -19.78 -7.19 -17.52
N GLU A 650 -19.25 -7.94 -16.56
CA GLU A 650 -19.25 -7.61 -15.15
C GLU A 650 -17.85 -7.76 -14.56
N LYS A 651 -17.39 -6.77 -13.80
CA LYS A 651 -16.12 -6.82 -13.07
C LYS A 651 -16.29 -6.13 -11.72
N THR A 652 -15.58 -6.60 -10.70
CA THR A 652 -15.39 -5.84 -9.47
C THR A 652 -14.02 -5.17 -9.54
N VAL A 653 -13.99 -3.85 -9.43
CA VAL A 653 -12.76 -3.06 -9.42
C VAL A 653 -12.44 -2.61 -8.01
N ASP A 654 -11.16 -2.61 -7.64
CA ASP A 654 -10.67 -2.15 -6.34
C ASP A 654 -9.30 -1.46 -6.47
N LEU A 655 -8.81 -0.87 -5.38
CA LEU A 655 -7.53 -0.12 -5.39
C LEU A 655 -6.29 -1.00 -5.61
N ILE A 656 -6.43 -2.32 -5.58
CA ILE A 656 -5.34 -3.30 -5.71
C ILE A 656 -5.30 -3.83 -7.15
N SER A 657 -6.45 -4.28 -7.68
CA SER A 657 -6.55 -4.80 -9.05
C SER A 657 -6.53 -3.70 -10.10
N ASP A 658 -7.03 -2.51 -9.74
CA ASP A 658 -7.25 -1.38 -10.63
C ASP A 658 -6.62 -0.10 -10.02
N PRO A 659 -5.28 -0.08 -9.82
CA PRO A 659 -4.57 0.97 -9.07
C PRO A 659 -4.74 2.37 -9.66
N TYR A 660 -5.06 2.52 -10.95
CA TYR A 660 -5.37 3.83 -11.55
C TYR A 660 -6.49 4.58 -10.80
N LEU A 661 -7.40 3.87 -10.12
CA LEU A 661 -8.44 4.48 -9.28
C LEU A 661 -7.84 5.29 -8.14
N ASP A 662 -6.79 4.79 -7.48
CA ASP A 662 -6.11 5.50 -6.40
C ASP A 662 -5.43 6.78 -6.90
N HIS A 663 -5.03 6.78 -8.16
CA HIS A 663 -4.37 7.90 -8.84
C HIS A 663 -5.37 8.90 -9.46
N HIS A 664 -6.67 8.68 -9.34
CA HIS A 664 -7.72 9.58 -9.82
C HIS A 664 -8.76 9.83 -8.70
N ARG A 665 -8.41 10.71 -7.76
CA ARG A 665 -9.22 11.03 -6.58
C ARG A 665 -9.84 12.43 -6.67
N LEU A 666 -11.16 12.51 -6.64
CA LEU A 666 -11.89 13.78 -6.60
C LEU A 666 -12.39 14.00 -5.17
N ASP A 667 -12.03 15.12 -4.55
CA ASP A 667 -12.32 15.39 -3.14
C ASP A 667 -11.87 14.23 -2.21
N GLY A 668 -10.74 13.59 -2.55
CA GLY A 668 -10.17 12.45 -1.81
C GLY A 668 -10.82 11.10 -2.09
N VAL A 669 -11.91 11.04 -2.88
CA VAL A 669 -12.61 9.79 -3.21
C VAL A 669 -12.13 9.25 -4.56
N PRO A 670 -11.73 7.97 -4.67
CA PRO A 670 -11.39 7.37 -5.97
C PRO A 670 -12.59 7.37 -6.91
N VAL A 671 -12.40 7.85 -8.13
CA VAL A 671 -13.44 7.90 -9.16
C VAL A 671 -12.93 7.26 -10.44
N LEU A 672 -13.75 6.48 -11.13
CA LEU A 672 -13.40 5.91 -12.43
C LEU A 672 -13.11 7.04 -13.44
N PRO A 673 -11.88 7.16 -13.98
CA PRO A 673 -11.55 8.19 -14.96
C PRO A 673 -12.42 8.06 -16.21
N PHE A 674 -12.80 9.20 -16.80
CA PHE A 674 -13.63 9.19 -18.01
C PHE A 674 -12.93 8.51 -19.18
N ALA A 675 -11.61 8.71 -19.30
CA ALA A 675 -10.77 8.04 -20.30
C ALA A 675 -10.73 6.51 -20.11
N VAL A 676 -10.64 6.03 -18.88
CA VAL A 676 -10.65 4.58 -18.58
C VAL A 676 -12.03 3.97 -18.87
N ALA A 677 -13.12 4.70 -18.59
CA ALA A 677 -14.47 4.24 -18.95
C ALA A 677 -14.65 4.10 -20.48
N MET A 678 -14.04 4.98 -21.28
CA MET A 678 -14.03 4.87 -22.75
C MET A 678 -13.33 3.58 -23.20
N GLU A 679 -12.17 3.28 -22.62
CA GLU A 679 -11.40 2.08 -22.95
C GLU A 679 -12.16 0.81 -22.54
N TYR A 680 -12.78 0.78 -21.36
CA TYR A 680 -13.68 -0.31 -20.95
C TYR A 680 -14.78 -0.58 -21.99
N MET A 681 -15.44 0.46 -22.49
CA MET A 681 -16.49 0.33 -23.49
C MET A 681 -15.94 -0.17 -24.84
N ALA A 682 -14.74 0.28 -25.24
CA ALA A 682 -14.09 -0.17 -26.47
C ALA A 682 -13.64 -1.64 -26.37
N GLU A 683 -12.95 -2.02 -25.29
CA GLU A 683 -12.52 -3.41 -25.07
C GLU A 683 -13.71 -4.37 -24.98
N ALA A 684 -14.79 -3.99 -24.28
CA ALA A 684 -15.97 -4.84 -24.11
C ALA A 684 -16.65 -5.21 -25.44
N VAL A 685 -16.53 -4.35 -26.45
CA VAL A 685 -17.02 -4.61 -27.80
C VAL A 685 -16.02 -5.45 -28.60
N ALA A 686 -14.74 -5.08 -28.54
CA ALA A 686 -13.66 -5.79 -29.24
C ALA A 686 -13.53 -7.25 -28.82
N ALA A 687 -13.74 -7.56 -27.54
CA ALA A 687 -13.60 -8.90 -26.98
C ALA A 687 -14.56 -9.94 -27.61
N GLN A 688 -15.74 -9.52 -28.08
CA GLN A 688 -16.72 -10.40 -28.74
C GLN A 688 -16.68 -10.36 -30.27
N ARG A 689 -15.78 -9.56 -30.85
CA ARG A 689 -15.63 -9.37 -32.29
C ARG A 689 -14.14 -9.24 -32.66
N PRO A 690 -13.31 -10.24 -32.35
CA PRO A 690 -11.86 -10.20 -32.58
C PRO A 690 -11.49 -10.08 -34.07
N GLU A 691 -12.41 -10.36 -34.99
CA GLU A 691 -12.26 -10.20 -36.44
C GLU A 691 -12.35 -8.75 -36.92
N LEU A 692 -12.80 -7.83 -36.05
CA LEU A 692 -12.95 -6.41 -36.34
C LEU A 692 -11.99 -5.60 -35.45
N GLN A 693 -11.67 -4.39 -35.90
CA GLN A 693 -10.91 -3.42 -35.11
C GLN A 693 -11.83 -2.26 -34.70
N VAL A 694 -11.63 -1.75 -33.48
CA VAL A 694 -12.28 -0.52 -33.02
C VAL A 694 -11.73 0.66 -33.82
N LEU A 695 -12.62 1.36 -34.52
CA LEU A 695 -12.29 2.55 -35.31
C LEU A 695 -12.62 3.83 -34.55
N GLU A 696 -13.81 3.88 -33.95
CA GLU A 696 -14.37 5.11 -33.41
C GLU A 696 -15.21 4.89 -32.14
N LEU A 697 -15.22 5.90 -31.28
CA LEU A 697 -16.20 6.07 -30.21
C LEU A 697 -17.00 7.35 -30.51
N GLU A 698 -18.32 7.21 -30.65
CA GLU A 698 -19.24 8.30 -30.94
C GLU A 698 -20.15 8.63 -29.75
N ASP A 699 -20.50 9.91 -29.61
CA ASP A 699 -21.38 10.47 -28.58
C ASP A 699 -21.10 9.91 -27.18
N VAL A 700 -19.82 9.89 -26.80
CA VAL A 700 -19.41 9.44 -25.47
C VAL A 700 -19.90 10.44 -24.44
N ARG A 701 -20.69 10.00 -23.46
CA ARG A 701 -21.21 10.87 -22.40
C ARG A 701 -20.88 10.35 -21.02
N LEU A 702 -20.42 11.26 -20.16
CA LEU A 702 -20.36 11.09 -18.72
C LEU A 702 -21.66 11.63 -18.11
N LEU A 703 -22.51 10.74 -17.61
CA LEU A 703 -23.78 11.10 -16.97
C LEU A 703 -23.59 11.30 -15.47
N GLN A 704 -22.84 10.39 -14.84
CA GLN A 704 -22.50 10.40 -13.43
C GLN A 704 -21.17 9.67 -13.23
N GLY A 705 -20.21 10.26 -12.53
CA GLY A 705 -18.94 9.58 -12.21
C GLY A 705 -19.17 8.42 -11.23
N LEU A 706 -18.57 7.27 -11.52
CA LEU A 706 -18.60 6.12 -10.62
C LEU A 706 -17.53 6.29 -9.53
N ARG A 707 -17.96 6.26 -8.27
CA ARG A 707 -17.12 6.51 -7.10
C ARG A 707 -16.91 5.24 -6.30
N LEU A 708 -15.67 4.96 -5.94
CA LEU A 708 -15.32 3.88 -5.03
C LEU A 708 -15.54 4.37 -3.59
N THR A 709 -16.73 4.13 -3.05
CA THR A 709 -17.10 4.56 -1.68
C THR A 709 -16.88 3.47 -0.63
N GLN A 710 -16.65 2.24 -1.07
CA GLN A 710 -16.31 1.06 -0.26
C GLN A 710 -14.94 0.52 -0.70
N ASP A 711 -14.51 -0.62 -0.16
CA ASP A 711 -13.22 -1.22 -0.54
C ASP A 711 -13.19 -1.69 -2.02
N ASP A 712 -14.36 -1.95 -2.62
CA ASP A 712 -14.54 -2.35 -4.01
C ASP A 712 -15.77 -1.69 -4.68
N LEU A 713 -15.86 -1.81 -6.01
CA LEU A 713 -16.98 -1.36 -6.82
C LEU A 713 -17.26 -2.40 -7.91
N ALA A 714 -18.46 -2.98 -7.89
CA ALA A 714 -18.96 -3.72 -9.03
C ALA A 714 -19.31 -2.76 -10.19
N ILE A 715 -18.81 -3.06 -11.39
CA ILE A 715 -19.14 -2.38 -12.64
C ILE A 715 -19.81 -3.37 -13.60
N ARG A 716 -20.75 -2.85 -14.40
CA ARG A 716 -21.44 -3.59 -15.45
C ARG A 716 -21.43 -2.81 -16.75
N ILE A 717 -21.13 -3.50 -17.85
CA ILE A 717 -21.14 -2.96 -19.20
C ILE A 717 -22.17 -3.75 -20.02
N HIS A 718 -23.13 -3.06 -20.63
CA HIS A 718 -24.05 -3.68 -21.58
C HIS A 718 -23.70 -3.27 -22.99
N VAL A 719 -23.70 -4.24 -23.90
CA VAL A 719 -23.42 -4.03 -25.32
C VAL A 719 -24.59 -4.54 -26.15
N HIS A 720 -25.04 -3.73 -27.11
CA HIS A 720 -26.08 -4.10 -28.07
C HIS A 720 -25.69 -3.65 -29.48
N GLU A 721 -25.60 -4.59 -30.43
CA GLU A 721 -25.33 -4.34 -31.84
C GLU A 721 -26.52 -3.61 -32.49
N GLN A 722 -26.23 -2.54 -33.23
CA GLN A 722 -27.20 -1.72 -33.94
C GLN A 722 -27.07 -1.90 -35.45
N ALA A 723 -28.13 -1.56 -36.18
CA ALA A 723 -28.06 -1.49 -37.63
C ALA A 723 -26.99 -0.47 -38.07
N ALA A 724 -26.03 -0.92 -38.87
CA ALA A 724 -24.97 -0.05 -39.38
C ALA A 724 -25.48 0.76 -40.59
N ALA A 725 -25.13 2.05 -40.64
CA ALA A 725 -25.45 2.91 -41.78
C ALA A 725 -24.56 2.61 -43.00
N VAL A 726 -23.37 2.03 -42.78
CA VAL A 726 -22.39 1.66 -43.81
C VAL A 726 -22.23 0.13 -43.81
N PRO A 727 -22.33 -0.57 -44.96
CA PRO A 727 -22.30 -2.03 -45.00
C PRO A 727 -21.02 -2.68 -44.44
N GLU A 728 -19.90 -1.95 -44.47
CA GLU A 728 -18.57 -2.44 -44.06
C GLU A 728 -18.23 -2.16 -42.59
N GLN A 729 -19.10 -1.45 -41.86
CA GLN A 729 -18.91 -1.14 -40.45
C GLN A 729 -19.98 -1.82 -39.59
N ARG A 730 -19.67 -1.99 -38.32
CA ARG A 730 -20.60 -2.48 -37.29
C ARG A 730 -20.66 -1.45 -36.17
N ARG A 731 -21.85 -1.23 -35.62
CA ARG A 731 -22.09 -0.22 -34.58
C ARG A 731 -22.67 -0.88 -33.35
N PHE A 732 -22.18 -0.50 -32.17
CA PHE A 732 -22.58 -1.09 -30.91
C PHE A 732 -22.90 0.01 -29.92
N ALA A 733 -24.14 0.03 -29.42
CA ALA A 733 -24.49 0.86 -28.28
C ALA A 733 -23.93 0.22 -27.02
N VAL A 734 -23.19 1.00 -26.24
CA VAL A 734 -22.55 0.54 -25.01
C VAL A 734 -22.94 1.45 -23.85
N THR A 735 -23.31 0.84 -22.73
CA THR A 735 -23.54 1.55 -21.47
C THR A 735 -22.69 0.94 -20.36
N LEU A 736 -22.16 1.78 -19.48
CA LEU A 736 -21.36 1.37 -18.31
C LEU A 736 -21.97 1.98 -17.06
N GLY A 737 -22.15 1.18 -16.00
CA GLY A 737 -22.74 1.60 -14.74
C GLY A 737 -22.22 0.79 -13.54
N ALA A 738 -22.70 1.14 -12.35
CA ALA A 738 -22.47 0.32 -11.16
C ALA A 738 -23.23 -1.01 -11.31
N GLY A 739 -22.73 -2.09 -10.72
CA GLY A 739 -23.33 -3.43 -10.79
C GLY A 739 -24.64 -3.60 -10.02
N ASP A 740 -25.24 -2.51 -9.52
CA ASP A 740 -26.50 -2.54 -8.79
C ASP A 740 -27.71 -2.79 -9.71
N PRO A 741 -28.89 -3.17 -9.16
CA PRO A 741 -30.08 -3.42 -9.96
C PRO A 741 -30.77 -2.17 -10.50
N SER A 742 -30.25 -0.96 -10.25
CA SER A 742 -30.98 0.29 -10.52
C SER A 742 -31.01 0.70 -11.99
N ASP A 743 -30.34 -0.05 -12.87
CA ASP A 743 -30.21 0.16 -14.32
C ASP A 743 -29.75 1.58 -14.70
N ARG A 744 -29.11 2.29 -13.76
CA ARG A 744 -28.60 3.63 -13.98
C ARG A 744 -27.24 3.57 -14.66
N HIS A 745 -27.22 3.92 -15.93
CA HIS A 745 -25.99 4.05 -16.69
C HIS A 745 -25.23 5.32 -16.29
N ALA A 746 -23.97 5.16 -15.92
CA ALA A 746 -23.04 6.23 -15.56
C ALA A 746 -22.37 6.82 -16.81
N TYR A 747 -22.11 5.97 -17.81
CA TYR A 747 -21.49 6.33 -19.08
C TYR A 747 -22.23 5.65 -20.23
N ARG A 748 -22.18 6.27 -21.40
CA ARG A 748 -22.65 5.64 -22.65
C ARG A 748 -21.82 6.10 -23.84
N ALA A 749 -21.74 5.26 -24.85
CA ALA A 749 -21.11 5.55 -26.14
C ALA A 749 -21.71 4.68 -27.23
N THR A 750 -21.39 5.01 -28.49
CA THR A 750 -21.49 4.06 -29.60
C THR A 750 -20.09 3.69 -30.06
N VAL A 751 -19.75 2.41 -30.06
CA VAL A 751 -18.49 1.91 -30.60
C VAL A 751 -18.70 1.53 -32.06
N VAL A 752 -17.85 2.03 -32.94
CA VAL A 752 -17.85 1.67 -34.37
C VAL A 752 -16.63 0.81 -34.66
N MET A 753 -16.88 -0.32 -35.29
CA MET A 753 -15.83 -1.26 -35.70
C MET A 753 -15.85 -1.47 -37.21
N GLY A 754 -14.68 -1.75 -37.77
CA GLY A 754 -14.51 -2.07 -39.19
C GLY A 754 -13.47 -3.15 -39.40
N ARG A 755 -13.19 -3.49 -40.66
CA ARG A 755 -12.21 -4.52 -41.01
C ARG A 755 -10.79 -4.10 -40.60
N THR A 756 -10.06 -5.03 -39.99
CA THR A 756 -8.66 -4.86 -39.64
C THR A 756 -7.82 -4.51 -40.89
N GLY A 757 -7.06 -3.42 -40.84
CA GLY A 757 -6.20 -2.97 -41.96
C GLY A 757 -6.84 -1.98 -42.94
N GLN A 758 -8.06 -1.48 -42.68
CA GLN A 758 -8.59 -0.32 -43.41
C GLN A 758 -7.68 0.91 -43.18
N GLU A 759 -7.20 1.56 -44.25
CA GLU A 759 -6.32 2.72 -44.14
C GLU A 759 -7.02 3.85 -43.37
N SER A 760 -6.48 4.16 -42.19
CA SER A 760 -6.88 5.32 -41.42
C SER A 760 -6.50 6.62 -42.17
N PRO A 761 -7.26 7.72 -41.98
CA PRO A 761 -6.92 9.00 -42.59
C PRO A 761 -5.53 9.45 -42.14
N ARG A 762 -4.59 9.63 -43.09
CA ARG A 762 -3.28 10.23 -42.80
C ARG A 762 -3.46 11.73 -42.55
N LEU A 763 -3.68 12.07 -41.30
CA LEU A 763 -3.61 13.44 -40.82
C LEU A 763 -2.18 13.71 -40.35
N SER A 764 -1.63 14.87 -40.71
CA SER A 764 -0.33 15.33 -40.21
C SER A 764 -0.52 16.58 -39.36
N LEU A 765 0.09 16.60 -38.17
CA LEU A 765 0.23 17.84 -37.40
C LEU A 765 1.20 18.75 -38.18
N GLY A 766 0.71 19.89 -38.67
CA GLY A 766 1.55 20.88 -39.32
C GLY A 766 2.60 21.43 -38.36
N GLN A 767 3.83 21.67 -38.85
CA GLN A 767 4.90 22.29 -38.07
C GLN A 767 4.42 23.64 -37.51
N SER A 768 4.49 23.82 -36.19
CA SER A 768 4.26 25.13 -35.59
C SER A 768 5.33 26.09 -36.10
N GLY A 769 4.90 27.18 -36.76
CA GLY A 769 5.77 28.33 -36.93
C GLY A 769 6.20 28.81 -35.54
N ALA A 770 7.48 29.17 -35.39
CA ALA A 770 7.99 29.77 -34.15
C ALA A 770 7.24 31.09 -33.89
N MET A 771 6.12 31.01 -33.18
CA MET A 771 5.42 32.17 -32.65
C MET A 771 6.03 32.51 -31.29
N GLN A 772 6.28 33.80 -31.07
CA GLN A 772 6.67 34.34 -29.78
C GLN A 772 5.56 34.02 -28.76
N SER A 773 5.74 32.96 -27.98
CA SER A 773 4.88 32.69 -26.82
C SER A 773 5.48 33.39 -25.60
N ASP A 774 4.67 34.13 -24.86
CA ASP A 774 4.98 34.39 -23.46
C ASP A 774 5.15 33.03 -22.76
N GLN A 775 6.19 32.89 -21.93
CA GLN A 775 6.40 31.65 -21.17
C GLN A 775 5.12 31.31 -20.39
N PRO A 776 4.65 30.05 -20.41
CA PRO A 776 3.48 29.67 -19.62
C PRO A 776 3.75 29.98 -18.15
N ALA A 777 2.83 30.72 -17.51
CA ALA A 777 2.97 31.17 -16.12
C ALA A 777 3.06 30.03 -15.08
N ILE A 778 2.92 28.77 -15.49
CA ILE A 778 2.97 27.59 -14.63
C ILE A 778 3.74 26.44 -15.28
N THR A 779 4.60 25.79 -14.50
CA THR A 779 5.26 24.54 -14.90
C THR A 779 4.33 23.35 -14.72
N ILE A 780 4.51 22.27 -15.49
CA ILE A 780 3.67 21.07 -15.34
C ILE A 780 3.77 20.46 -13.93
N GLU A 781 4.94 20.49 -13.30
CA GLU A 781 5.13 20.08 -11.91
C GLU A 781 4.26 20.91 -10.96
N SER A 782 4.24 22.23 -11.14
CA SER A 782 3.39 23.13 -10.36
C SER A 782 1.90 22.89 -10.62
N ALA A 783 1.51 22.60 -11.87
CA ALA A 783 0.14 22.25 -12.21
C ALA A 783 -0.31 20.94 -11.54
N TYR A 784 0.51 19.88 -11.57
CA TYR A 784 0.24 18.63 -10.85
C TYR A 784 0.17 18.82 -9.35
N ARG A 785 0.99 19.73 -8.79
CA ARG A 785 1.01 20.03 -7.36
C ARG A 785 -0.17 20.88 -6.91
N ARG A 786 -0.57 21.89 -7.67
CA ARG A 786 -1.50 22.94 -7.22
C ARG A 786 -2.90 22.79 -7.81
N TRP A 787 -3.03 22.35 -9.06
CA TRP A 787 -4.30 22.47 -9.81
C TRP A 787 -4.92 21.14 -10.19
N LEU A 788 -4.11 20.11 -10.42
CA LEU A 788 -4.59 18.77 -10.76
C LEU A 788 -4.66 17.88 -9.51
N PHE A 789 -5.45 16.82 -9.62
CA PHE A 789 -5.66 15.80 -8.57
C PHE A 789 -5.08 14.42 -8.93
N HIS A 790 -4.35 14.35 -10.04
CA HIS A 790 -3.85 13.11 -10.65
C HIS A 790 -2.57 12.62 -9.96
N GLY A 791 -2.58 11.36 -9.55
CA GLY A 791 -1.41 10.67 -8.99
C GLY A 791 -0.46 10.16 -10.08
N PRO A 792 0.73 9.67 -9.71
CA PRO A 792 1.82 9.32 -10.63
C PRO A 792 1.42 8.53 -11.89
N LEU A 793 0.54 7.52 -11.80
CA LEU A 793 0.09 6.73 -12.96
C LEU A 793 -0.62 7.56 -14.05
N LEU A 794 -1.27 8.66 -13.68
CA LEU A 794 -1.98 9.56 -14.60
C LEU A 794 -1.22 10.86 -14.88
N GLN A 795 0.02 11.00 -14.38
CA GLN A 795 0.87 12.16 -14.68
C GLN A 795 1.59 12.00 -16.03
N THR A 796 0.83 11.86 -17.10
CA THR A 796 1.34 11.54 -18.44
C THR A 796 1.81 12.76 -19.23
N ILE A 797 1.41 13.99 -18.85
CA ILE A 797 1.93 15.22 -19.45
C ILE A 797 3.39 15.42 -19.01
N ALA A 798 4.32 15.29 -19.96
CA ALA A 798 5.75 15.50 -19.75
C ALA A 798 6.13 16.99 -19.85
N ALA A 799 5.52 17.73 -20.78
CA ALA A 799 5.76 19.15 -20.96
C ALA A 799 4.54 19.87 -21.57
N ILE A 800 4.40 21.15 -21.24
CA ILE A 800 3.51 22.10 -21.93
C ILE A 800 4.43 22.94 -22.82
N GLU A 801 4.33 22.78 -24.13
CA GLU A 801 5.22 23.44 -25.10
C GLU A 801 4.76 24.87 -25.37
N THR A 802 3.47 25.02 -25.67
CA THR A 802 2.84 26.33 -25.92
C THR A 802 1.42 26.33 -25.34
N MET A 803 0.95 27.50 -24.92
CA MET A 803 -0.42 27.69 -24.48
C MET A 803 -0.86 29.13 -24.73
N ASP A 804 -1.99 29.31 -25.41
CA ASP A 804 -2.61 30.61 -25.67
C ASP A 804 -4.14 30.56 -25.49
N ALA A 805 -4.85 31.60 -25.92
CA ALA A 805 -6.31 31.69 -25.77
C ALA A 805 -7.11 30.71 -26.65
N GLN A 806 -6.50 30.06 -27.63
CA GLN A 806 -7.17 29.20 -28.61
C GLN A 806 -6.50 27.83 -28.78
N SER A 807 -5.33 27.61 -28.18
CA SER A 807 -4.58 26.37 -28.34
C SER A 807 -3.69 26.03 -27.14
N ILE A 808 -3.38 24.74 -27.02
CA ILE A 808 -2.35 24.23 -26.13
C ILE A 808 -1.64 23.06 -26.81
N ASP A 809 -0.31 23.12 -26.87
CA ASP A 809 0.55 22.05 -27.38
C ASP A 809 1.29 21.38 -26.21
N LEU A 810 1.31 20.05 -26.21
CA LEU A 810 1.84 19.22 -25.12
C LEU A 810 2.74 18.13 -25.66
N ARG A 811 3.61 17.64 -24.79
CA ARG A 811 4.34 16.38 -24.95
C ARG A 811 3.88 15.39 -23.90
N LEU A 812 3.45 14.20 -24.31
CA LEU A 812 2.96 13.16 -23.40
C LEU A 812 3.87 11.94 -23.39
N THR A 813 3.87 11.23 -22.26
CA THR A 813 4.43 9.87 -22.12
C THR A 813 3.29 8.85 -22.19
N PRO A 814 3.42 7.74 -22.96
CA PRO A 814 2.39 6.70 -23.03
C PRO A 814 2.09 6.04 -21.68
N SER A 815 0.84 5.66 -21.46
CA SER A 815 0.47 4.86 -20.28
C SER A 815 0.81 3.39 -20.52
N ARG A 816 1.15 2.67 -19.45
CA ARG A 816 1.50 1.24 -19.54
C ARG A 816 0.39 0.36 -18.98
N THR A 817 -0.02 -0.63 -19.78
CA THR A 817 -1.04 -1.63 -19.38
C THR A 817 -0.65 -2.36 -18.10
N GLU A 818 0.63 -2.75 -17.95
CA GLU A 818 1.16 -3.40 -16.74
C GLU A 818 1.10 -2.53 -15.48
N GLN A 819 1.04 -1.20 -15.62
CA GLN A 819 0.95 -0.28 -14.49
C GLN A 819 -0.50 0.03 -14.12
N PHE A 820 -1.38 0.17 -15.12
CA PHE A 820 -2.81 0.41 -14.91
C PHE A 820 -3.53 -0.87 -14.47
N CYS A 821 -3.18 -2.01 -15.06
CA CYS A 821 -3.78 -3.31 -14.85
C CYS A 821 -2.67 -4.32 -14.53
N PRO A 822 -2.12 -4.31 -13.31
CA PRO A 822 -0.96 -5.14 -12.97
C PRO A 822 -1.28 -6.63 -12.99
N LEU A 823 -2.55 -7.03 -12.88
CA LEU A 823 -2.97 -8.43 -12.96
C LEU A 823 -2.92 -8.99 -14.40
N THR A 824 -2.64 -8.13 -15.38
CA THR A 824 -2.72 -8.45 -16.80
C THR A 824 -1.39 -8.97 -17.37
N GLN A 825 -1.41 -10.16 -17.98
CA GLN A 825 -0.25 -10.73 -18.69
C GLN A 825 -0.10 -10.18 -20.12
N GLY A 826 0.00 -8.85 -20.23
CA GLY A 826 0.11 -8.15 -21.52
C GLY A 826 -1.23 -7.73 -22.13
N GLY A 827 -1.20 -6.75 -23.03
CA GLY A 827 -2.38 -6.16 -23.65
C GLY A 827 -2.02 -4.86 -24.36
N ALA A 828 -2.88 -4.40 -25.26
CA ALA A 828 -2.71 -3.16 -25.98
C ALA A 828 -3.99 -2.34 -25.90
N TRP A 829 -3.85 -1.04 -25.64
CA TRP A 829 -4.97 -0.13 -25.61
C TRP A 829 -5.66 -0.04 -26.98
N GLN A 830 -6.99 -0.03 -26.99
CA GLN A 830 -7.76 0.47 -28.13
C GLN A 830 -7.56 1.98 -28.25
N PHE A 831 -7.69 2.68 -27.13
CA PHE A 831 -7.35 4.08 -26.95
C PHE A 831 -6.58 4.25 -25.63
N ASP A 832 -5.37 4.82 -25.68
CA ASP A 832 -4.56 5.00 -24.48
C ASP A 832 -5.29 5.92 -23.47
N PRO A 833 -5.68 5.39 -22.29
CA PRO A 833 -6.45 6.16 -21.32
C PRO A 833 -5.64 7.32 -20.73
N GLY A 834 -4.31 7.17 -20.61
CA GLY A 834 -3.43 8.23 -20.14
C GLY A 834 -3.28 9.38 -21.15
N TRP A 835 -3.33 9.10 -22.45
CA TRP A 835 -3.35 10.16 -23.48
C TRP A 835 -4.66 10.94 -23.48
N ILE A 836 -5.79 10.23 -23.43
CA ILE A 836 -7.11 10.85 -23.43
C ILE A 836 -7.30 11.68 -22.17
N ASP A 837 -6.91 11.15 -21.00
CA ASP A 837 -7.04 11.86 -19.73
C ASP A 837 -6.19 13.15 -19.71
N ALA A 838 -4.97 13.10 -20.26
CA ALA A 838 -4.10 14.27 -20.38
C ALA A 838 -4.72 15.44 -21.15
N ILE A 839 -5.59 15.17 -22.14
CA ILE A 839 -6.32 16.23 -22.86
C ILE A 839 -7.25 16.98 -21.89
N PHE A 840 -7.95 16.26 -21.02
CA PHE A 840 -8.84 16.87 -20.03
C PHE A 840 -8.07 17.56 -18.90
N GLN A 841 -6.91 17.01 -18.50
CA GLN A 841 -5.99 17.66 -17.57
C GLN A 841 -5.50 19.00 -18.15
N ALA A 842 -5.08 19.01 -19.41
CA ALA A 842 -4.64 20.22 -20.12
C ALA A 842 -5.76 21.26 -20.22
N MET A 843 -7.00 20.84 -20.45
CA MET A 843 -8.15 21.75 -20.43
C MET A 843 -8.40 22.37 -19.06
N LEU A 844 -8.14 21.64 -17.98
CA LEU A 844 -8.21 22.17 -16.63
C LEU A 844 -7.12 23.23 -16.42
N ILE A 845 -5.87 22.95 -16.80
CA ILE A 845 -4.74 23.90 -16.71
C ILE A 845 -5.05 25.18 -17.50
N TRP A 846 -5.48 25.02 -18.74
CA TRP A 846 -5.82 26.14 -19.63
C TRP A 846 -6.93 27.01 -19.05
N SER A 847 -8.03 26.40 -18.61
CA SER A 847 -9.17 27.13 -18.03
C SER A 847 -8.77 27.81 -16.72
N ARG A 848 -7.91 27.17 -15.91
CA ARG A 848 -7.42 27.77 -14.67
C ARG A 848 -6.58 29.00 -14.93
N THR A 849 -5.70 28.93 -15.94
CA THR A 849 -4.78 30.01 -16.32
C THR A 849 -5.54 31.23 -16.87
N LEU A 850 -6.50 31.02 -17.76
CA LEU A 850 -7.16 32.12 -18.47
C LEU A 850 -8.48 32.57 -17.85
N ARG A 851 -9.21 31.67 -17.18
CA ARG A 851 -10.58 31.91 -16.67
C ARG A 851 -10.67 31.83 -15.14
N GLY A 852 -9.60 31.46 -14.44
CA GLY A 852 -9.62 31.29 -12.98
C GLY A 852 -10.55 30.16 -12.50
N SER A 853 -10.96 29.24 -13.37
CA SER A 853 -11.89 28.14 -13.06
C SER A 853 -11.38 26.80 -13.59
N ALA A 854 -11.56 25.74 -12.81
CA ALA A 854 -11.27 24.37 -13.20
C ALA A 854 -12.41 23.81 -14.06
N THR A 855 -12.09 22.76 -14.82
CA THR A 855 -13.02 22.08 -15.73
C THR A 855 -13.10 20.58 -15.43
N LEU A 856 -14.23 19.97 -15.78
CA LEU A 856 -14.39 18.52 -15.82
C LEU A 856 -15.04 18.11 -17.14
N PRO A 857 -14.62 16.98 -17.74
CA PRO A 857 -15.20 16.52 -19.00
C PRO A 857 -16.64 16.05 -18.79
N ASN A 858 -17.48 16.19 -19.80
CA ASN A 858 -18.85 15.67 -19.77
C ASN A 858 -19.24 14.89 -21.05
N ARG A 859 -18.60 15.20 -22.18
CA ARG A 859 -18.93 14.61 -23.49
C ARG A 859 -17.74 14.64 -24.43
N VAL A 860 -17.66 13.64 -25.30
CA VAL A 860 -16.84 13.67 -26.51
C VAL A 860 -17.71 13.27 -27.69
N GLY A 861 -17.79 14.12 -28.71
CA GLY A 861 -18.59 13.85 -29.90
C GLY A 861 -18.05 12.68 -30.70
N LEU A 862 -16.73 12.66 -30.95
CA LEU A 862 -16.04 11.61 -31.69
C LEU A 862 -14.62 11.42 -31.17
N ILE A 863 -14.22 10.16 -30.97
CA ILE A 863 -12.82 9.73 -30.83
C ILE A 863 -12.55 8.80 -32.00
N GLN A 864 -11.52 9.10 -32.77
CA GLN A 864 -11.17 8.35 -33.97
C GLN A 864 -9.74 7.82 -33.88
N ARG A 865 -9.58 6.55 -34.23
CA ARG A 865 -8.27 5.92 -34.39
C ARG A 865 -7.71 6.22 -35.77
N CYS A 866 -6.54 6.86 -35.81
CA CYS A 866 -5.89 7.32 -37.04
C CYS A 866 -4.60 6.55 -37.38
N GLY A 867 -4.11 5.72 -36.45
CA GLY A 867 -2.94 4.87 -36.67
C GLY A 867 -2.83 3.72 -35.67
N GLN A 868 -1.78 2.92 -35.81
CA GLN A 868 -1.38 1.95 -34.78
C GLN A 868 -0.36 2.61 -33.85
N SER A 869 -0.60 2.51 -32.54
CA SER A 869 0.39 2.89 -31.54
C SER A 869 1.52 1.87 -31.58
N ALA A 870 2.64 2.24 -32.19
CA ALA A 870 3.86 1.43 -32.17
C ALA A 870 4.92 2.22 -31.40
N SER A 871 5.47 1.61 -30.35
CA SER A 871 6.60 2.09 -29.54
C SER A 871 6.31 3.03 -28.36
N ILE A 872 7.23 2.96 -27.39
CA ILE A 872 7.25 3.56 -26.05
C ILE A 872 7.68 5.04 -26.12
N ASP A 873 7.48 5.67 -27.26
CA ASP A 873 8.02 6.99 -27.55
C ASP A 873 7.06 8.09 -27.08
N PRO A 874 7.58 9.24 -26.62
CA PRO A 874 6.74 10.40 -26.34
C PRO A 874 5.93 10.83 -27.57
N VAL A 875 4.69 11.26 -27.35
CA VAL A 875 3.79 11.74 -28.40
C VAL A 875 3.55 13.24 -28.28
N GLU A 876 3.28 13.89 -29.40
CA GLU A 876 2.90 15.30 -29.46
C GLU A 876 1.38 15.43 -29.49
N VAL A 877 0.85 16.38 -28.73
CA VAL A 877 -0.58 16.64 -28.67
C VAL A 877 -0.84 18.11 -28.94
N ARG A 878 -1.77 18.38 -29.85
CA ARG A 878 -2.31 19.71 -30.10
C ARG A 878 -3.77 19.75 -29.76
N ILE A 879 -4.17 20.71 -28.95
CA ILE A 879 -5.55 20.96 -28.60
C ILE A 879 -5.96 22.33 -29.16
N GLN A 880 -7.05 22.38 -29.91
CA GLN A 880 -7.68 23.59 -30.39
C GLN A 880 -8.97 23.85 -29.61
N ILE A 881 -9.14 25.08 -29.17
CA ILE A 881 -10.19 25.50 -28.27
C ILE A 881 -11.12 26.45 -29.02
N GLN A 882 -12.40 26.10 -29.06
CA GLN A 882 -13.44 26.75 -29.87
C GLN A 882 -14.45 27.50 -29.01
N SER A 883 -14.08 27.85 -27.77
CA SER A 883 -14.97 28.50 -26.81
C SER A 883 -14.45 29.85 -26.38
N GLU A 884 -15.36 30.81 -26.26
CA GLU A 884 -15.06 32.14 -25.73
C GLU A 884 -14.78 32.07 -24.22
N ARG A 885 -14.05 33.05 -23.69
CA ARG A 885 -13.56 33.07 -22.30
C ARG A 885 -14.67 32.87 -21.26
N ASP A 886 -15.88 33.36 -21.52
CA ASP A 886 -17.00 33.36 -20.58
C ASP A 886 -17.95 32.16 -20.75
N ASP A 887 -17.68 31.26 -21.70
CA ASP A 887 -18.53 30.09 -21.91
C ASP A 887 -18.47 29.12 -20.70
N PRO A 888 -19.62 28.69 -20.14
CA PRO A 888 -19.64 27.71 -19.04
C PRO A 888 -19.25 26.29 -19.49
N VAL A 889 -19.19 26.05 -20.80
CA VAL A 889 -18.75 24.78 -21.40
C VAL A 889 -17.69 25.08 -22.43
N THR A 890 -16.47 24.62 -22.18
CA THR A 890 -15.36 24.72 -23.11
C THR A 890 -15.44 23.58 -24.12
N ARG A 891 -15.37 23.93 -25.41
CA ARG A 891 -15.38 23.00 -26.53
C ARG A 891 -14.04 23.01 -27.25
N GLY A 892 -13.65 21.85 -27.77
CA GLY A 892 -12.45 21.77 -28.57
C GLY A 892 -12.30 20.48 -29.38
N ALA A 893 -11.16 20.41 -30.03
CA ALA A 893 -10.67 19.24 -30.72
C ALA A 893 -9.19 19.02 -30.36
N ALA A 894 -8.75 17.78 -30.35
CA ALA A 894 -7.38 17.42 -30.04
C ALA A 894 -6.86 16.37 -31.01
N TRP A 895 -5.57 16.43 -31.31
CA TRP A 895 -4.87 15.47 -32.16
C TRP A 895 -3.62 15.01 -31.45
N ILE A 896 -3.43 13.70 -31.38
CA ILE A 896 -2.25 13.04 -30.81
C ILE A 896 -1.46 12.47 -31.98
N ALA A 897 -0.19 12.81 -32.12
CA ALA A 897 0.68 12.33 -33.19
C ALA A 897 2.01 11.75 -32.67
N ASP A 898 2.62 10.91 -33.49
CA ASP A 898 4.00 10.48 -33.30
C ASP A 898 5.00 11.62 -33.57
N GLN A 899 6.29 11.34 -33.37
CA GLN A 899 7.37 12.30 -33.59
C GLN A 899 7.56 12.69 -35.07
N GLN A 900 6.97 11.92 -36.00
CA GLN A 900 6.95 12.22 -37.42
C GLN A 900 5.73 13.07 -37.81
N GLY A 901 4.88 13.43 -36.83
CA GLY A 901 3.69 14.24 -36.99
C GLY A 901 2.50 13.46 -37.54
N ALA A 902 2.55 12.13 -37.65
CA ALA A 902 1.41 11.32 -38.08
C ALA A 902 0.42 11.14 -36.93
N VAL A 903 -0.83 11.54 -37.14
CA VAL A 903 -1.86 11.46 -36.10
C VAL A 903 -2.22 10.01 -35.82
N LEU A 904 -2.11 9.62 -34.55
CA LEU A 904 -2.47 8.30 -34.02
C LEU A 904 -3.92 8.27 -33.53
N CYS A 905 -4.38 9.36 -32.94
CA CYS A 905 -5.73 9.51 -32.40
C CYS A 905 -6.22 10.96 -32.50
N ALA A 906 -7.51 11.14 -32.81
CA ALA A 906 -8.15 12.45 -32.85
C ALA A 906 -9.43 12.48 -32.01
N LEU A 907 -9.59 13.51 -31.19
CA LEU A 907 -10.80 13.79 -30.43
C LEU A 907 -11.47 15.04 -31.02
N ARG A 908 -12.75 14.96 -31.35
CA ARG A 908 -13.51 16.08 -31.89
C ARG A 908 -14.73 16.36 -31.03
N GLN A 909 -15.06 17.64 -30.91
CA GLN A 909 -16.23 18.12 -30.18
C GLN A 909 -16.24 17.60 -28.73
N PHE A 910 -15.09 17.63 -28.05
CA PHE A 910 -15.08 17.37 -26.61
C PHE A 910 -15.65 18.58 -25.88
N GLU A 911 -16.34 18.34 -24.77
CA GLU A 911 -16.98 19.36 -23.94
C GLU A 911 -16.53 19.19 -22.48
N CYS A 912 -16.04 20.29 -21.90
CA CYS A 912 -15.65 20.36 -20.49
C CYS A 912 -16.43 21.48 -19.79
N THR A 913 -17.09 21.19 -18.67
CA THR A 913 -17.82 22.20 -17.90
C THR A 913 -16.86 22.96 -16.99
N ALA A 914 -16.83 24.27 -17.11
CA ALA A 914 -16.01 25.16 -16.29
C ALA A 914 -16.78 25.72 -15.10
N SER A 915 -16.18 25.73 -13.91
CA SER A 915 -16.76 26.42 -12.75
C SER A 915 -15.71 26.76 -11.69
N PRO A 916 -15.76 27.97 -11.10
CA PRO A 916 -14.91 28.31 -9.95
C PRO A 916 -15.05 27.34 -8.78
N ALA A 917 -16.24 26.76 -8.56
CA ALA A 917 -16.46 25.80 -7.49
C ALA A 917 -15.63 24.52 -7.66
N LEU A 918 -15.25 24.15 -8.90
CA LEU A 918 -14.41 22.99 -9.19
C LEU A 918 -12.94 23.21 -8.82
N ASN A 919 -12.53 24.45 -8.55
CA ASN A 919 -11.17 24.78 -8.14
C ASN A 919 -10.72 24.02 -6.89
N ARG A 920 -11.67 23.67 -6.01
CA ARG A 920 -11.43 22.87 -4.79
C ARG A 920 -10.90 21.47 -5.08
N LEU A 921 -11.14 20.95 -6.30
CA LEU A 921 -10.67 19.63 -6.71
C LEU A 921 -9.16 19.64 -6.96
N GLY A 922 -8.56 20.80 -7.20
CA GLY A 922 -7.11 20.95 -7.28
C GLY A 922 -6.43 20.89 -5.91
N GLY A 923 -5.10 20.80 -5.92
CA GLY A 923 -4.28 20.82 -4.70
C GLY A 923 -3.42 19.57 -4.51
N GLY A 924 -3.09 18.89 -5.60
CA GLY A 924 -2.18 17.77 -5.64
C GLY A 924 -2.87 16.45 -5.34
N TRP A 925 -2.36 15.37 -5.94
CA TRP A 925 -2.70 14.02 -5.49
C TRP A 925 -2.36 13.86 -4.01
N ALA A 926 -3.14 13.09 -3.26
CA ALA A 926 -3.01 12.89 -1.81
C ALA A 926 -1.70 12.20 -1.36
N GLY A 927 -0.67 12.14 -2.21
CA GLY A 927 0.72 11.79 -1.92
C GLY A 927 1.76 12.75 -2.54
N GLY A 928 1.34 13.87 -3.12
CA GLY A 928 2.20 14.95 -3.62
C GLY A 928 2.20 16.15 -2.67
N VAL A 929 3.37 16.70 -2.40
CA VAL A 929 3.58 17.77 -1.41
C VAL A 929 2.69 19.00 -1.67
N ARG A 930 1.77 19.31 -0.76
CA ARG A 930 1.16 20.64 -0.62
C ARG A 930 2.16 21.56 0.08
N HIS A 931 2.77 22.51 -0.63
CA HIS A 931 3.29 23.71 0.04
C HIS A 931 2.17 24.75 0.03
N GLN A 932 1.67 25.12 1.21
CA GLN A 932 0.93 26.35 1.41
C GLN A 932 1.96 27.45 1.60
N GLU A 933 2.23 28.22 0.55
CA GLU A 933 2.70 29.60 0.66
C GLU A 933 1.99 30.40 -0.43
N ASP A 934 1.50 31.58 -0.04
CA ASP A 934 0.77 32.55 -0.86
C ASP A 934 1.52 32.96 -2.14
#